data_AF-A0A8C2GS66-F1
#
_entry.id   AF-A0A8C2GS66-F1
#
_cell.length_a   1.000
_cell.length_b   1.000
_cell.length_c   1.000
_cell.angle_alpha   90.00
_cell.angle_beta   90.00
_cell.angle_gamma   90.00
#
_symmetry.space_group_name_H-M   'P 1'
#
loop_
_entity.id
_entity.type
_entity.pdbx_description
1 polymer ?
#
loop_
_entity_poly.entity_id
_entity_poly.type
_entity_poly.pdbx_seq_one_letter_code
_entity_poly.pdbx_strand_id
1 'polypeptide(L)'
;MDIKLQSYVLARRSPNGLFQALSMDIDTDYERPNVETIKCVVVGDNAVGKTRLICARACNATLTQYQLLATHVPTVWAIDQYRVCQEVLERSRDVVDEVSVSLRLWDTFGDHHKDRRFAYGRSDVVVLCFSLANPNSLRHVRTMWFPEIKHFCPRTPIILVGCQLDLRYADLDAVNRARRPLAKPIKPTDILPPERGHEVAKELGIPYYETSIVAQFGVKDVFDNAIRAALISRRHLQFWKSHLKKVQRPLLQAPFLPPRPPRPVVGIPDPPPIDGEDPDSLFCQPLCGDVLFLLQAGATRVFAHKVYLATSCSKFYDLFTMDLGVAGMEQEGEESSEGSEEEEQSRRGQGSLRTSQSDNALPARDQHSIGPLGAGRALLGWGRGFLGVYLEMVDDPVTGCPRLMTVVSMDDLIQKGPFQAVLQYLYTGHLDETRGDLMQVATIAELLEVFDLRMMVANVLNRESFMNQEITKAFHVRRANRIKECLSKGTFADVVFRLDDGYLPAHKPLLISSCDWMAAMFRGSFMESYIEEVSIPNTSCACMRAVLEFLYCGVLTPCPELEPMDLIILANRLCLPHLVALTEQHAVEELLQLSVKGVDIDGHVLAYLEMAQFHNAKQLSAWCLHHICTNYNSVCRKFPKDMKTMSPENQTHFEKHRWPPVWFLKEEDRYLRSQKEREREEEILRKQHTKRGWCFWRHPSSSAPHIS
;
A
#
# COMPACT_ATOMS: atom_id res chain seq x y z
N MET A 1 -18.08 -29.11 -4.95
CA MET A 1 -16.74 -28.46 -5.05
C MET A 1 -15.57 -29.44 -4.83
N ASP A 2 -15.81 -30.75 -4.73
CA ASP A 2 -14.78 -31.80 -4.64
C ASP A 2 -14.06 -32.13 -5.97
N ILE A 3 -14.56 -31.63 -7.10
CA ILE A 3 -14.11 -32.01 -8.44
C ILE A 3 -12.83 -31.29 -8.89
N LYS A 4 -12.47 -30.13 -8.28
CA LYS A 4 -11.37 -29.30 -8.80
C LYS A 4 -9.96 -29.87 -8.58
N LEU A 5 -9.74 -30.70 -7.54
CA LEU A 5 -8.46 -31.41 -7.38
C LEU A 5 -8.38 -32.67 -8.27
N GLN A 6 -9.51 -33.34 -8.52
CA GLN A 6 -9.59 -34.44 -9.49
C GLN A 6 -9.24 -33.96 -10.91
N SER A 7 -9.69 -32.77 -11.31
CA SER A 7 -9.41 -32.20 -12.62
C SER A 7 -7.97 -31.68 -12.78
N TYR A 8 -7.31 -31.20 -11.71
CA TYR A 8 -5.95 -30.66 -11.82
C TYR A 8 -4.88 -31.72 -12.14
N VAL A 9 -5.11 -32.97 -11.72
CA VAL A 9 -4.25 -34.11 -12.09
C VAL A 9 -4.56 -34.61 -13.51
N LEU A 10 -5.79 -34.40 -14.01
CA LEU A 10 -6.21 -34.81 -15.36
C LEU A 10 -5.96 -33.77 -16.46
N ALA A 11 -5.71 -32.50 -16.13
CA ALA A 11 -5.65 -31.38 -17.08
C ALA A 11 -4.34 -31.25 -17.89
N ARG A 12 -3.42 -32.23 -17.84
CA ARG A 12 -2.24 -32.30 -18.72
C ARG A 12 -2.33 -33.38 -19.81
N ARG A 13 -3.53 -33.73 -20.26
CA ARG A 13 -3.69 -34.44 -21.52
C ARG A 13 -3.60 -33.45 -22.69
N SER A 14 -2.51 -33.57 -23.46
CA SER A 14 -2.36 -32.93 -24.77
C SER A 14 -3.59 -33.26 -25.66
N PRO A 15 -4.19 -32.27 -26.33
CA PRO A 15 -5.27 -32.50 -27.27
C PRO A 15 -4.67 -32.76 -28.66
N ASN A 16 -4.28 -34.00 -28.94
CA ASN A 16 -4.16 -34.51 -30.31
C ASN A 16 -4.17 -36.04 -30.25
N GLY A 17 -5.28 -36.62 -30.70
CA GLY A 17 -5.49 -38.06 -30.73
C GLY A 17 -4.78 -38.73 -31.89
N LEU A 18 -4.33 -39.96 -31.66
CA LEU A 18 -4.60 -41.06 -32.56
C LEU A 18 -4.65 -42.34 -31.72
N PHE A 19 -5.84 -42.94 -31.68
CA PHE A 19 -6.06 -44.28 -31.17
C PHE A 19 -5.29 -45.25 -32.08
N GLN A 20 -4.25 -45.89 -31.54
CA GLN A 20 -3.77 -47.16 -32.07
C GLN A 20 -3.94 -48.19 -30.97
N ALA A 21 -4.94 -49.05 -31.16
CA ALA A 21 -5.12 -50.25 -30.37
C ALA A 21 -3.88 -51.13 -30.59
N LEU A 22 -3.04 -51.26 -29.57
CA LEU A 22 -2.04 -52.30 -29.48
C LEU A 22 -2.45 -53.24 -28.35
N SER A 23 -2.46 -54.50 -28.72
CA SER A 23 -2.72 -55.69 -27.92
C SER A 23 -1.95 -55.68 -26.60
N MET A 24 -2.52 -56.39 -25.63
CA MET A 24 -1.83 -56.89 -24.44
C MET A 24 -0.52 -57.58 -24.86
N ASP A 25 0.61 -56.89 -24.68
CA ASP A 25 1.91 -57.53 -24.54
C ASP A 25 2.30 -57.46 -23.07
N ILE A 26 2.02 -58.58 -22.41
CA ILE A 26 2.71 -59.06 -21.22
C ILE A 26 4.16 -59.35 -21.65
N ASP A 27 5.13 -59.02 -20.79
CA ASP A 27 6.58 -59.14 -20.99
C ASP A 27 7.25 -58.09 -21.89
N THR A 28 7.79 -57.05 -21.23
CA THR A 28 9.13 -56.55 -21.55
C THR A 28 9.65 -55.75 -20.35
N ASP A 29 10.16 -56.48 -19.37
CA ASP A 29 11.07 -55.94 -18.37
C ASP A 29 12.29 -55.34 -19.07
N TYR A 30 12.31 -54.01 -19.24
CA TYR A 30 13.56 -53.28 -19.36
C TYR A 30 14.23 -53.29 -17.98
N GLU A 31 14.87 -54.40 -17.63
CA GLU A 31 15.84 -54.49 -16.53
C GLU A 31 16.99 -53.51 -16.81
N ARG A 32 16.87 -52.29 -16.28
CA ARG A 32 18.07 -51.56 -15.88
C ARG A 32 18.60 -52.25 -14.62
N PRO A 33 19.82 -52.79 -14.62
CA PRO A 33 20.36 -53.42 -13.43
C PRO A 33 20.45 -52.38 -12.29
N ASN A 34 20.01 -52.77 -11.09
CA ASN A 34 20.22 -52.06 -9.80
C ASN A 34 19.23 -50.96 -9.35
N VAL A 35 17.94 -51.02 -9.69
CA VAL A 35 16.93 -50.14 -9.06
C VAL A 35 16.50 -50.69 -7.69
N GLU A 36 16.78 -49.95 -6.61
CA GLU A 36 16.37 -50.32 -5.25
C GLU A 36 14.92 -49.88 -4.99
N THR A 37 14.00 -50.84 -4.93
CA THR A 37 12.60 -50.55 -4.55
C THR A 37 12.51 -50.34 -3.04
N ILE A 38 11.96 -49.22 -2.57
CA ILE A 38 11.85 -48.86 -1.14
C ILE A 38 10.39 -48.69 -0.76
N LYS A 39 9.91 -49.46 0.20
CA LYS A 39 8.60 -49.30 0.83
C LYS A 39 8.70 -48.30 2.00
N CYS A 40 8.08 -47.14 1.82
CA CYS A 40 8.01 -46.07 2.81
C CYS A 40 6.58 -45.95 3.36
N VAL A 41 6.42 -46.18 4.67
CA VAL A 41 5.11 -46.09 5.34
C VAL A 41 5.01 -44.79 6.11
N VAL A 42 3.92 -44.05 5.93
CA VAL A 42 3.66 -42.77 6.60
C VAL A 42 2.59 -42.98 7.66
N VAL A 43 2.91 -42.67 8.92
CA VAL A 43 2.06 -42.94 10.09
C VAL A 43 1.97 -41.74 11.03
N GLY A 44 0.93 -41.73 11.89
CA GLY A 44 0.65 -40.64 12.83
C GLY A 44 -0.85 -40.37 12.96
N ASP A 45 -1.20 -39.42 13.81
CA ASP A 45 -2.60 -39.04 14.11
C ASP A 45 -3.40 -38.63 12.87
N ASN A 46 -4.73 -38.62 13.00
CA ASN A 46 -5.61 -38.04 11.99
C ASN A 46 -5.35 -36.55 11.81
N ALA A 47 -5.52 -36.07 10.57
CA ALA A 47 -5.39 -34.66 10.20
C ALA A 47 -4.01 -34.00 10.44
N VAL A 48 -2.95 -34.76 10.72
CA VAL A 48 -1.59 -34.19 10.88
C VAL A 48 -0.91 -33.81 9.56
N GLY A 49 -1.49 -34.17 8.41
CA GLY A 49 -0.95 -33.80 7.10
C GLY A 49 -0.27 -34.93 6.30
N LYS A 50 -0.37 -36.19 6.75
CA LYS A 50 0.22 -37.38 6.08
C LYS A 50 -0.15 -37.47 4.59
N THR A 51 -1.44 -37.50 4.29
CA THR A 51 -1.96 -37.56 2.92
C THR A 51 -1.51 -36.36 2.09
N ARG A 52 -1.50 -35.15 2.67
CA ARG A 52 -1.05 -33.95 1.96
C ARG A 52 0.44 -33.97 1.62
N LEU A 53 1.27 -34.47 2.54
CA LEU A 53 2.71 -34.65 2.32
C LEU A 53 2.99 -35.65 1.19
N ILE A 54 2.27 -36.77 1.20
CA ILE A 54 2.33 -37.79 0.14
C ILE A 54 1.90 -37.19 -1.21
N CYS A 55 0.75 -36.51 -1.26
CA CYS A 55 0.25 -35.87 -2.47
C CYS A 55 1.21 -34.81 -3.02
N ALA A 56 1.81 -33.99 -2.15
CA ALA A 56 2.79 -32.98 -2.56
C ALA A 56 4.00 -33.61 -3.25
N ARG A 57 4.55 -34.70 -2.68
CA ARG A 57 5.66 -35.43 -3.29
C ARG A 57 5.32 -36.02 -4.65
N ALA A 58 4.09 -36.47 -4.84
CA ALA A 58 3.68 -37.19 -6.04
C ALA A 58 3.25 -36.29 -7.20
N CYS A 59 2.55 -35.20 -6.87
CA CYS A 59 2.01 -34.29 -7.86
C CYS A 59 2.99 -33.16 -8.20
N ASN A 60 3.98 -32.89 -7.33
CA ASN A 60 4.91 -31.76 -7.41
C ASN A 60 4.18 -30.43 -7.74
N ALA A 61 2.97 -30.26 -7.21
CA ALA A 61 2.08 -29.17 -7.51
C ALA A 61 2.11 -28.13 -6.38
N THR A 62 2.19 -26.84 -6.77
CA THR A 62 2.07 -25.72 -5.84
C THR A 62 0.59 -25.49 -5.52
N LEU A 63 0.26 -25.48 -4.23
CA LEU A 63 -1.10 -25.23 -3.74
C LEU A 63 -1.06 -24.08 -2.72
N THR A 64 -2.04 -23.17 -2.79
CA THR A 64 -2.13 -22.09 -1.81
C THR A 64 -2.60 -22.62 -0.45
N GLN A 65 -2.33 -21.88 0.63
CA GLN A 65 -2.76 -22.27 1.98
C GLN A 65 -4.28 -22.45 2.08
N TYR A 66 -5.05 -21.55 1.46
CA TYR A 66 -6.51 -21.67 1.38
C TYR A 66 -6.95 -22.94 0.63
N GLN A 67 -6.37 -23.21 -0.54
CA GLN A 67 -6.68 -24.42 -1.31
C GLN A 67 -6.37 -25.68 -0.52
N LEU A 68 -5.23 -25.73 0.17
CA LEU A 68 -4.89 -26.85 1.03
C LEU A 68 -5.90 -27.01 2.15
N LEU A 69 -6.28 -25.94 2.85
CA LEU A 69 -7.23 -26.00 3.97
C LEU A 69 -8.66 -26.36 3.53
N ALA A 70 -9.11 -25.88 2.37
CA ALA A 70 -10.44 -26.10 1.83
C ALA A 70 -10.62 -27.47 1.16
N THR A 71 -9.54 -28.05 0.61
CA THR A 71 -9.62 -29.34 -0.10
C THR A 71 -9.30 -30.50 0.84
N HIS A 72 -10.22 -31.47 0.87
CA HIS A 72 -10.04 -32.72 1.58
C HIS A 72 -9.65 -33.80 0.59
N VAL A 73 -8.46 -34.37 0.74
CA VAL A 73 -8.02 -35.54 -0.01
C VAL A 73 -8.30 -36.78 0.83
N PRO A 74 -9.24 -37.66 0.45
CA PRO A 74 -9.49 -38.89 1.19
C PRO A 74 -8.27 -39.82 1.14
N THR A 75 -7.87 -40.37 2.28
CA THR A 75 -6.73 -41.29 2.39
C THR A 75 -6.89 -42.53 1.50
N VAL A 76 -8.12 -43.04 1.30
CA VAL A 76 -8.41 -44.13 0.36
C VAL A 76 -8.05 -43.74 -1.08
N TRP A 77 -8.45 -42.55 -1.51
CA TRP A 77 -8.16 -42.05 -2.85
C TRP A 77 -6.66 -41.92 -3.09
N ALA A 78 -5.91 -41.44 -2.09
CA ALA A 78 -4.45 -41.43 -2.17
C ALA A 78 -3.94 -42.86 -2.41
N ILE A 79 -4.27 -43.81 -1.53
CA ILE A 79 -3.79 -45.20 -1.59
C ILE A 79 -4.06 -45.85 -2.97
N ASP A 80 -5.25 -45.68 -3.54
CA ASP A 80 -5.61 -46.29 -4.83
C ASP A 80 -4.89 -45.63 -6.01
N GLN A 81 -4.79 -44.30 -6.04
CA GLN A 81 -4.12 -43.58 -7.11
C GLN A 81 -2.61 -43.87 -7.15
N TYR A 82 -1.95 -44.05 -6.00
CA TYR A 82 -0.53 -44.41 -5.93
C TYR A 82 -0.20 -45.80 -6.48
N ARG A 83 -1.19 -46.70 -6.53
CA ARG A 83 -0.98 -48.09 -6.97
C ARG A 83 -1.29 -48.29 -8.44
N VAL A 84 -2.15 -47.46 -9.02
CA VAL A 84 -2.73 -47.68 -10.36
C VAL A 84 -2.29 -46.62 -11.38
N CYS A 85 -2.01 -45.39 -10.97
CA CYS A 85 -1.68 -44.32 -11.90
C CYS A 85 -0.22 -44.41 -12.39
N GLN A 86 -0.04 -44.75 -13.67
CA GLN A 86 1.28 -44.92 -14.29
C GLN A 86 2.16 -43.66 -14.18
N GLU A 87 1.58 -42.47 -14.34
CA GLU A 87 2.30 -41.19 -14.25
C GLU A 87 2.85 -40.94 -12.83
N VAL A 88 2.12 -41.37 -11.80
CA VAL A 88 2.57 -41.29 -10.39
C VAL A 88 3.65 -42.34 -10.10
N LEU A 89 3.53 -43.54 -10.68
CA LEU A 89 4.55 -44.59 -10.58
C LEU A 89 5.85 -44.22 -11.29
N GLU A 90 5.79 -43.54 -12.43
CA GLU A 90 6.97 -43.01 -13.12
C GLU A 90 7.66 -41.94 -12.28
N ARG A 91 6.91 -41.01 -11.68
CA ARG A 91 7.41 -39.99 -10.74
C ARG A 91 7.93 -40.55 -9.42
N SER A 92 7.65 -41.82 -9.11
CA SER A 92 8.16 -42.50 -7.91
C SER A 92 9.64 -42.91 -8.03
N ARG A 93 10.19 -42.89 -9.26
CA ARG A 93 11.59 -43.18 -9.53
C ARG A 93 12.44 -41.93 -9.28
N ASP A 94 13.50 -42.09 -8.51
CA ASP A 94 14.42 -41.00 -8.19
C ASP A 94 15.87 -41.53 -8.11
N VAL A 95 16.84 -40.63 -8.05
CA VAL A 95 18.25 -40.95 -7.81
C VAL A 95 18.70 -40.25 -6.54
N VAL A 96 19.03 -41.03 -5.50
CA VAL A 96 19.53 -40.52 -4.21
C VAL A 96 20.92 -41.07 -3.97
N ASP A 97 21.89 -40.18 -3.78
CA ASP A 97 23.31 -40.49 -3.55
C ASP A 97 23.88 -41.51 -4.57
N GLU A 98 23.62 -41.26 -5.87
CA GLU A 98 23.99 -42.11 -7.02
C GLU A 98 23.25 -43.47 -7.09
N VAL A 99 22.29 -43.74 -6.20
CA VAL A 99 21.49 -44.97 -6.22
C VAL A 99 20.14 -44.70 -6.87
N SER A 100 19.83 -45.43 -7.94
CA SER A 100 18.49 -45.43 -8.55
C SER A 100 17.50 -46.13 -7.62
N VAL A 101 16.43 -45.44 -7.24
CA VAL A 101 15.41 -45.96 -6.32
C VAL A 101 14.00 -45.86 -6.91
N SER A 102 13.13 -46.77 -6.50
CA SER A 102 11.68 -46.66 -6.73
C SER A 102 10.98 -46.57 -5.37
N LEU A 103 10.47 -45.39 -5.03
CA LEU A 103 9.86 -45.11 -3.74
C LEU A 103 8.36 -45.43 -3.75
N ARG A 104 7.96 -46.45 -3.02
CA ARG A 104 6.54 -46.82 -2.85
C ARG A 104 6.01 -46.25 -1.54
N LEU A 105 5.11 -45.27 -1.64
CA LEU A 105 4.49 -44.60 -0.50
C LEU A 105 3.25 -45.36 -0.04
N TRP A 106 3.12 -45.54 1.28
CA TRP A 106 1.97 -46.15 1.93
C TRP A 106 1.37 -45.17 2.93
N ASP A 107 0.21 -44.61 2.61
CA ASP A 107 -0.57 -43.77 3.53
C ASP A 107 -1.35 -44.63 4.53
N THR A 108 -1.59 -44.11 5.73
CA THR A 108 -2.31 -44.82 6.79
C THR A 108 -3.32 -43.92 7.50
N PHE A 109 -4.42 -44.52 7.95
CA PHE A 109 -5.35 -43.83 8.84
C PHE A 109 -4.87 -43.89 10.30
N GLY A 110 -5.05 -42.78 11.03
CA GLY A 110 -4.62 -42.67 12.43
C GLY A 110 -5.48 -43.48 13.41
N ASP A 111 -6.72 -43.79 13.07
CA ASP A 111 -7.70 -44.50 13.91
C ASP A 111 -7.94 -45.96 13.50
N HIS A 112 -7.62 -46.37 12.27
CA HIS A 112 -7.83 -47.74 11.80
C HIS A 112 -6.67 -48.70 12.14
N HIS A 113 -6.62 -49.20 13.38
CA HIS A 113 -5.51 -50.06 13.85
C HIS A 113 -5.27 -51.32 12.99
N LYS A 114 -6.33 -51.98 12.50
CA LYS A 114 -6.19 -53.21 11.70
C LYS A 114 -5.42 -52.97 10.40
N ASP A 115 -5.76 -51.92 9.67
CA ASP A 115 -5.16 -51.60 8.38
C ASP A 115 -3.70 -51.16 8.52
N ARG A 116 -3.37 -50.44 9.60
CA ARG A 116 -1.98 -50.05 9.91
C ARG A 116 -1.05 -51.23 10.11
N ARG A 117 -1.52 -52.31 10.76
CA ARG A 117 -0.70 -53.52 10.98
C ARG A 117 -0.25 -54.13 9.65
N PHE A 118 -1.13 -54.17 8.66
CA PHE A 118 -0.79 -54.66 7.32
C PHE A 118 0.19 -53.73 6.60
N ALA A 119 0.06 -52.41 6.80
CA ALA A 119 0.98 -51.44 6.21
C ALA A 119 2.44 -51.64 6.67
N TYR A 120 2.68 -51.96 7.95
CA TYR A 120 4.05 -52.15 8.48
C TYR A 120 4.82 -53.34 7.87
N GLY A 121 4.13 -54.35 7.32
CA GLY A 121 4.78 -55.56 6.80
C GLY A 121 5.83 -55.24 5.72
N ARG A 122 7.07 -55.70 5.92
CA ARG A 122 8.22 -55.49 5.01
C ARG A 122 8.52 -54.00 4.71
N SER A 123 8.28 -53.11 5.66
CA SER A 123 8.60 -51.69 5.51
C SER A 123 10.11 -51.45 5.59
N ASP A 124 10.65 -50.68 4.65
CA ASP A 124 12.06 -50.32 4.61
C ASP A 124 12.37 -49.07 5.42
N VAL A 125 11.38 -48.18 5.55
CA VAL A 125 11.46 -46.97 6.39
C VAL A 125 10.06 -46.54 6.81
N VAL A 126 9.96 -45.91 7.99
CA VAL A 126 8.74 -45.31 8.48
C VAL A 126 8.92 -43.80 8.66
N VAL A 127 7.99 -43.02 8.11
CA VAL A 127 7.87 -41.58 8.31
C VAL A 127 6.79 -41.35 9.36
N LEU A 128 7.21 -40.93 10.56
CA LEU A 128 6.32 -40.67 11.68
C LEU A 128 5.96 -39.19 11.73
N CYS A 129 4.71 -38.86 11.40
CA CYS A 129 4.23 -37.49 11.28
C CYS A 129 3.47 -37.03 12.53
N PHE A 130 3.66 -35.76 12.89
CA PHE A 130 2.80 -35.02 13.80
C PHE A 130 2.51 -33.62 13.24
N SER A 131 1.54 -32.92 13.81
CA SER A 131 1.17 -31.56 13.41
C SER A 131 1.83 -30.53 14.32
N LEU A 132 2.46 -29.53 13.72
CA LEU A 132 2.99 -28.37 14.45
C LEU A 132 1.89 -27.51 15.09
N ALA A 133 0.62 -27.69 14.72
CA ALA A 133 -0.51 -26.99 15.32
C ALA A 133 -1.35 -27.87 16.27
N ASN A 134 -0.86 -29.06 16.61
CA ASN A 134 -1.51 -29.95 17.57
C ASN A 134 -0.49 -30.58 18.54
N PRO A 135 -0.31 -30.01 19.74
CA PRO A 135 0.62 -30.52 20.75
C PRO A 135 0.37 -31.98 21.16
N ASN A 136 -0.89 -32.44 21.12
CA ASN A 136 -1.21 -33.83 21.47
C ASN A 136 -0.65 -34.82 20.45
N SER A 137 -0.62 -34.44 19.16
CA SER A 137 -0.06 -35.32 18.14
C SER A 137 1.43 -35.60 18.35
N LEU A 138 2.18 -34.63 18.89
CA LEU A 138 3.57 -34.84 19.30
C LEU A 138 3.69 -35.69 20.57
N ARG A 139 2.73 -35.60 21.50
CA ARG A 139 2.71 -36.49 22.68
C ARG A 139 2.47 -37.95 22.27
N HIS A 140 1.54 -38.18 21.35
CA HIS A 140 1.21 -39.51 20.83
C HIS A 140 2.39 -40.17 20.10
N VAL A 141 3.32 -39.39 19.53
CA VAL A 141 4.58 -39.93 18.98
C VAL A 141 5.30 -40.79 20.01
N ARG A 142 5.42 -40.31 21.26
CA ARG A 142 6.10 -41.04 22.34
C ARG A 142 5.23 -42.13 22.95
N THR A 143 3.97 -41.84 23.21
CA THR A 143 3.11 -42.71 24.03
C THR A 143 2.45 -43.85 23.24
N MET A 144 2.27 -43.69 21.93
CA MET A 144 1.53 -44.63 21.09
C MET A 144 2.35 -45.04 19.86
N TRP A 145 2.69 -44.08 19.00
CA TRP A 145 3.15 -44.39 17.64
C TRP A 145 4.53 -45.04 17.61
N PHE A 146 5.51 -44.49 18.33
CA PHE A 146 6.86 -45.05 18.34
C PHE A 146 6.89 -46.47 18.96
N PRO A 147 6.23 -46.74 20.11
CA PRO A 147 6.07 -48.10 20.62
C PRO A 147 5.36 -49.06 19.64
N GLU A 148 4.28 -48.62 18.98
CA GLU A 148 3.54 -49.42 17.99
C GLU A 148 4.45 -49.83 16.83
N ILE A 149 5.19 -48.88 16.25
CA ILE A 149 6.12 -49.13 15.15
C ILE A 149 7.23 -50.09 15.59
N LYS A 150 7.82 -49.88 16.77
CA LYS A 150 8.90 -50.74 17.28
C LYS A 150 8.42 -52.15 17.63
N HIS A 151 7.14 -52.32 17.97
CA HIS A 151 6.55 -53.65 18.16
C HIS A 151 6.42 -54.43 16.84
N PHE A 152 5.91 -53.80 15.76
CA PHE A 152 5.65 -54.49 14.50
C PHE A 152 6.88 -54.57 13.56
N CYS A 153 7.76 -53.58 13.57
CA CYS A 153 8.95 -53.53 12.72
C CYS A 153 10.19 -52.97 13.46
N PRO A 154 10.75 -53.72 14.44
CA PRO A 154 11.76 -53.22 15.39
C PRO A 154 13.04 -52.67 14.74
N ARG A 155 13.46 -53.27 13.62
CA ARG A 155 14.69 -52.92 12.88
C ARG A 155 14.48 -51.86 11.79
N THR A 156 13.24 -51.49 11.51
CA THR A 156 12.95 -50.51 10.46
C THR A 156 13.36 -49.11 10.95
N PRO A 157 14.14 -48.36 10.16
CA PRO A 157 14.50 -46.98 10.50
C PRO A 157 13.25 -46.09 10.51
N ILE A 158 13.25 -45.10 11.40
CA ILE A 158 12.14 -44.16 11.58
C ILE A 158 12.73 -42.75 11.44
N ILE A 159 12.01 -41.88 10.73
CA ILE A 159 12.26 -40.43 10.76
C ILE A 159 11.03 -39.72 11.30
N LEU A 160 11.24 -38.68 12.11
CA LEU A 160 10.19 -37.85 12.68
C LEU A 160 9.94 -36.64 11.78
N VAL A 161 8.67 -36.32 11.52
CA VAL A 161 8.29 -35.21 10.64
C VAL A 161 7.22 -34.32 11.29
N GLY A 162 7.58 -33.06 11.53
CA GLY A 162 6.66 -32.00 11.91
C GLY A 162 6.00 -31.39 10.67
N CYS A 163 4.69 -31.56 10.53
CA CYS A 163 3.94 -31.07 9.38
C CYS A 163 3.26 -29.72 9.69
N GLN A 164 2.87 -28.99 8.64
CA GLN A 164 2.12 -27.73 8.71
C GLN A 164 2.94 -26.57 9.32
N LEU A 165 4.21 -26.49 8.93
CA LEU A 165 5.13 -25.43 9.35
C LEU A 165 4.65 -24.02 8.99
N ASP A 166 3.86 -23.89 7.91
CA ASP A 166 3.23 -22.63 7.51
C ASP A 166 2.41 -21.97 8.63
N LEU A 167 1.86 -22.76 9.55
CA LEU A 167 1.04 -22.24 10.64
C LEU A 167 1.83 -21.47 11.70
N ARG A 168 3.17 -21.51 11.69
CA ARG A 168 4.00 -20.70 12.60
C ARG A 168 4.02 -19.21 12.26
N TYR A 169 3.76 -18.85 11.00
CA TYR A 169 3.84 -17.47 10.52
C TYR A 169 2.59 -17.03 9.75
N ALA A 170 1.56 -17.87 9.69
CA ALA A 170 0.29 -17.54 9.07
C ALA A 170 -0.59 -16.67 9.97
N ASP A 171 -1.50 -15.92 9.35
CA ASP A 171 -2.64 -15.30 10.03
C ASP A 171 -3.60 -16.39 10.52
N LEU A 172 -3.55 -16.69 11.81
CA LEU A 172 -4.38 -17.74 12.42
C LEU A 172 -5.87 -17.42 12.37
N ASP A 173 -6.27 -16.15 12.34
CA ASP A 173 -7.68 -15.78 12.25
C ASP A 173 -8.21 -16.07 10.84
N ALA A 174 -7.44 -15.71 9.80
CA ALA A 174 -7.74 -16.11 8.42
C ALA A 174 -7.78 -17.63 8.25
N VAL A 175 -6.81 -18.34 8.84
CA VAL A 175 -6.77 -19.81 8.83
C VAL A 175 -8.00 -20.41 9.51
N ASN A 176 -8.38 -19.90 10.68
CA ASN A 176 -9.54 -20.40 11.42
C ASN A 176 -10.87 -20.13 10.68
N ARG A 177 -10.99 -18.99 9.97
CA ARG A 177 -12.14 -18.72 9.08
C ARG A 177 -12.22 -19.65 7.87
N ALA A 178 -11.06 -20.04 7.32
CA ALA A 178 -10.98 -20.91 6.14
C ALA A 178 -11.18 -22.40 6.44
N ARG A 179 -11.02 -22.81 7.71
CA ARG A 179 -11.21 -24.20 8.15
C ARG A 179 -12.70 -24.53 8.27
N ARG A 180 -13.01 -25.83 8.36
CA ARG A 180 -14.40 -26.31 8.51
C ARG A 180 -15.05 -25.68 9.75
N PRO A 181 -16.33 -25.26 9.70
CA PRO A 181 -17.00 -24.56 10.80
C PRO A 181 -16.97 -25.27 12.17
N LEU A 182 -16.87 -26.61 12.19
CA LEU A 182 -16.84 -27.42 13.41
C LEU A 182 -15.42 -27.74 13.92
N ALA A 183 -14.37 -27.27 13.22
CA ALA A 183 -13.00 -27.52 13.66
C ALA A 183 -12.64 -26.62 14.85
N LYS A 184 -12.03 -27.19 15.88
CA LYS A 184 -11.50 -26.40 17.00
C LYS A 184 -10.53 -25.32 16.47
N PRO A 185 -10.73 -24.03 16.83
CA PRO A 185 -9.81 -22.96 16.44
C PRO A 185 -8.40 -23.26 16.94
N ILE A 186 -7.40 -23.08 16.06
CA ILE A 186 -5.99 -23.15 16.43
C ILE A 186 -5.65 -21.86 17.16
N LYS A 187 -5.09 -21.98 18.37
CA LYS A 187 -4.60 -20.85 19.15
C LYS A 187 -3.10 -20.69 18.97
N PRO A 188 -2.53 -19.48 19.15
CA PRO A 188 -1.08 -19.29 19.16
C PRO A 188 -0.34 -20.23 20.13
N THR A 189 -0.95 -20.55 21.28
CA THR A 189 -0.40 -21.48 22.28
C THR A 189 -0.37 -22.94 21.82
N ASP A 190 -1.12 -23.31 20.78
CA ASP A 190 -1.13 -24.65 20.22
C ASP A 190 0.02 -24.86 19.21
N ILE A 191 0.64 -23.78 18.73
CA ILE A 191 1.73 -23.84 17.76
C ILE A 191 3.02 -24.27 18.47
N LEU A 192 3.55 -25.41 18.04
CA LEU A 192 4.77 -25.98 18.60
C LEU A 192 6.02 -25.26 18.07
N PRO A 193 6.91 -24.80 18.97
CA PRO A 193 8.19 -24.27 18.55
C PRO A 193 9.13 -25.43 18.15
N PRO A 194 10.13 -25.17 17.28
CA PRO A 194 11.00 -26.21 16.72
C PRO A 194 11.68 -27.11 17.76
N GLU A 195 12.05 -26.54 18.91
CA GLU A 195 12.78 -27.22 19.97
C GLU A 195 12.02 -28.45 20.49
N ARG A 196 10.69 -28.40 20.51
CA ARG A 196 9.86 -29.52 20.97
C ARG A 196 10.01 -30.76 20.09
N GLY A 197 10.06 -30.58 18.77
CA GLY A 197 10.28 -31.68 17.84
C GLY A 197 11.67 -32.29 17.99
N HIS A 198 12.69 -31.43 18.11
CA HIS A 198 14.07 -31.84 18.35
C HIS A 198 14.26 -32.59 19.67
N GLU A 199 13.59 -32.17 20.75
CA GLU A 199 13.62 -32.84 22.06
C GLU A 199 13.13 -34.29 21.93
N VAL A 200 11.97 -34.54 21.30
CA VAL A 200 11.48 -35.92 21.16
C VAL A 200 12.35 -36.72 20.18
N ALA A 201 12.85 -36.11 19.11
CA ALA A 201 13.71 -36.79 18.16
C ALA A 201 15.02 -37.26 18.82
N LYS A 202 15.62 -36.41 19.65
CA LYS A 202 16.82 -36.72 20.43
C LYS A 202 16.56 -37.84 21.44
N GLU A 203 15.45 -37.78 22.16
CA GLU A 203 15.05 -38.83 23.12
C GLU A 203 14.86 -40.19 22.44
N LEU A 204 14.24 -40.20 21.25
CA LEU A 204 13.97 -41.41 20.49
C LEU A 204 15.17 -41.89 19.64
N GLY A 205 16.23 -41.07 19.54
CA GLY A 205 17.41 -41.38 18.72
C GLY A 205 17.14 -41.40 17.21
N ILE A 206 16.20 -40.58 16.73
CA ILE A 206 15.79 -40.54 15.31
C ILE A 206 16.00 -39.15 14.69
N PRO A 207 16.20 -39.05 13.36
CA PRO A 207 16.25 -37.77 12.67
C PRO A 207 14.92 -37.01 12.72
N TYR A 208 14.97 -35.67 12.68
CA TYR A 208 13.81 -34.80 12.65
C TYR A 208 13.86 -33.84 11.46
N TYR A 209 12.70 -33.68 10.84
CA TYR A 209 12.47 -32.79 9.70
C TYR A 209 11.14 -32.07 9.88
N GLU A 210 11.01 -30.90 9.28
CA GLU A 210 9.76 -30.15 9.20
C GLU A 210 9.34 -29.89 7.77
N THR A 211 8.04 -29.76 7.54
CA THR A 211 7.47 -29.58 6.21
C THR A 211 6.41 -28.50 6.16
N SER A 212 6.46 -27.69 5.11
CA SER A 212 5.40 -26.78 4.70
C SER A 212 5.02 -27.10 3.26
N ILE A 213 3.80 -27.60 3.04
CA ILE A 213 3.31 -27.87 1.68
C ILE A 213 3.04 -26.56 0.93
N VAL A 214 2.62 -25.51 1.66
CA VAL A 214 2.39 -24.17 1.10
C VAL A 214 3.69 -23.61 0.52
N ALA A 215 4.79 -23.72 1.27
CA ALA A 215 6.09 -23.21 0.85
C ALA A 215 6.92 -24.22 0.04
N GLN A 216 6.39 -25.44 -0.21
CA GLN A 216 7.12 -26.58 -0.76
C GLN A 216 8.43 -26.88 -0.02
N PHE A 217 8.49 -26.53 1.26
CA PHE A 217 9.68 -26.71 2.09
C PHE A 217 9.69 -28.09 2.75
N GLY A 218 10.85 -28.75 2.74
CA GLY A 218 11.09 -30.02 3.43
C GLY A 218 10.46 -31.26 2.80
N VAL A 219 9.59 -31.12 1.79
CA VAL A 219 8.92 -32.26 1.15
C VAL A 219 9.94 -33.22 0.55
N LYS A 220 10.86 -32.72 -0.28
CA LYS A 220 11.93 -33.53 -0.87
C LYS A 220 12.89 -34.06 0.20
N ASP A 221 13.30 -33.20 1.14
CA ASP A 221 14.24 -33.55 2.20
C ASP A 221 13.76 -34.75 3.02
N VAL A 222 12.48 -34.78 3.39
CA VAL A 222 11.90 -35.89 4.16
C VAL A 222 12.03 -37.21 3.40
N PHE A 223 11.64 -37.24 2.12
CA PHE A 223 11.64 -38.49 1.36
C PHE A 223 13.05 -38.93 0.96
N ASP A 224 13.94 -38.01 0.58
CA ASP A 224 15.35 -38.33 0.30
C ASP A 224 16.04 -38.89 1.54
N ASN A 225 15.80 -38.31 2.71
CA ASN A 225 16.41 -38.79 3.95
C ASN A 225 15.77 -40.07 4.48
N ALA A 226 14.48 -40.30 4.21
CA ALA A 226 13.85 -41.60 4.43
C ALA A 226 14.50 -42.68 3.55
N ILE A 227 14.75 -42.37 2.28
CA ILE A 227 15.46 -43.25 1.34
C ILE A 227 16.88 -43.54 1.84
N ARG A 228 17.65 -42.53 2.23
CA ARG A 228 19.00 -42.71 2.83
C ARG A 228 18.96 -43.62 4.05
N ALA A 229 17.99 -43.42 4.95
CA ALA A 229 17.83 -44.24 6.15
C ALA A 229 17.53 -45.71 5.78
N ALA A 230 16.64 -45.96 4.83
CA ALA A 230 16.34 -47.30 4.31
C ALA A 230 17.57 -47.98 3.70
N LEU A 231 18.27 -47.28 2.80
CA LEU A 231 19.44 -47.79 2.09
C LEU A 231 20.61 -48.09 3.04
N ILE A 232 20.82 -47.26 4.08
CA ILE A 232 21.82 -47.55 5.12
C ILE A 232 21.44 -48.78 5.92
N SER A 233 20.18 -48.89 6.36
CA SER A 233 19.71 -50.08 7.07
C SER A 233 19.91 -51.36 6.24
N ARG A 234 19.61 -51.30 4.93
CA ARG A 234 19.86 -52.39 3.98
C ARG A 234 21.34 -52.69 3.80
N ARG A 235 22.22 -51.69 3.76
CA ARG A 235 23.68 -51.89 3.68
C ARG A 235 24.20 -52.74 4.85
N HIS A 236 23.65 -52.57 6.05
CA HIS A 236 24.00 -53.43 7.20
C HIS A 236 23.55 -54.89 7.01
N LEU A 237 22.46 -55.12 6.29
CA LEU A 237 21.92 -56.46 6.02
C LEU A 237 22.53 -57.12 4.75
N GLN A 238 23.01 -56.32 3.79
CA GLN A 238 23.49 -56.74 2.47
C GLN A 238 24.86 -56.12 2.14
N PHE A 239 25.86 -56.36 3.00
CA PHE A 239 27.16 -55.68 2.94
C PHE A 239 27.95 -55.87 1.64
N TRP A 240 27.64 -56.91 0.85
CA TRP A 240 28.26 -57.19 -0.44
C TRP A 240 27.84 -56.24 -1.56
N LYS A 241 26.73 -55.49 -1.41
CA LYS A 241 26.27 -54.51 -2.40
C LYS A 241 27.15 -53.25 -2.40
N SER A 242 28.09 -53.19 -3.34
CA SER A 242 29.08 -52.11 -3.44
C SER A 242 28.47 -50.75 -3.80
N HIS A 243 27.36 -50.70 -4.55
CA HIS A 243 26.69 -49.46 -4.94
C HIS A 243 26.10 -48.70 -3.74
N LEU A 244 25.83 -49.38 -2.62
CA LEU A 244 25.31 -48.75 -1.40
C LEU A 244 26.41 -48.10 -0.52
N LYS A 245 27.70 -48.26 -0.85
CA LYS A 245 28.80 -47.76 -0.01
C LYS A 245 28.86 -46.24 0.05
N LYS A 246 28.42 -45.55 -1.00
CA LYS A 246 28.43 -44.09 -1.13
C LYS A 246 27.20 -43.39 -0.53
N VAL A 247 26.17 -44.15 -0.14
CA VAL A 247 24.96 -43.60 0.47
C VAL A 247 25.31 -42.89 1.77
N GLN A 248 24.88 -41.63 1.87
CA GLN A 248 25.15 -40.78 3.02
C GLN A 248 24.13 -41.02 4.13
N ARG A 249 24.51 -40.69 5.37
CA ARG A 249 23.56 -40.63 6.49
C ARG A 249 22.48 -39.58 6.21
N PRO A 250 21.28 -39.71 6.80
CA PRO A 250 20.26 -38.66 6.72
C PRO A 250 20.85 -37.28 7.02
N LEU A 251 20.71 -36.34 6.09
CA LEU A 251 21.30 -35.00 6.13
C LEU A 251 20.59 -34.10 7.14
N LEU A 252 21.27 -33.04 7.57
CA LEU A 252 20.60 -31.95 8.32
C LEU A 252 19.67 -31.18 7.38
N GLN A 253 18.57 -30.69 7.94
CA GLN A 253 17.70 -29.75 7.25
C GLN A 253 18.03 -28.34 7.70
N ALA A 254 18.32 -27.45 6.76
CA ALA A 254 18.46 -26.03 7.04
C ALA A 254 17.11 -25.47 7.52
N PRO A 255 17.07 -24.55 8.48
CA PRO A 255 15.80 -24.02 8.98
C PRO A 255 15.06 -23.21 7.92
N PHE A 256 13.73 -23.24 7.99
CA PHE A 256 12.89 -22.45 7.09
C PHE A 256 12.84 -20.99 7.53
N LEU A 257 13.38 -20.10 6.70
CA LEU A 257 13.19 -18.65 6.86
C LEU A 257 11.82 -18.27 6.26
N PRO A 258 10.84 -17.82 7.07
CA PRO A 258 9.56 -17.38 6.54
C PRO A 258 9.73 -16.17 5.62
N PRO A 259 8.86 -16.03 4.61
CA PRO A 259 8.90 -14.91 3.69
C PRO A 259 8.81 -13.60 4.46
N ARG A 260 9.52 -12.58 3.97
CA ARG A 260 9.44 -11.23 4.57
C ARG A 260 7.99 -10.76 4.47
N PRO A 261 7.41 -10.21 5.56
CA PRO A 261 6.06 -9.65 5.51
C PRO A 261 5.92 -8.60 4.40
N PRO A 262 4.78 -8.54 3.69
CA PRO A 262 4.55 -7.51 2.69
C PRO A 262 4.39 -6.14 3.36
N ARG A 263 4.77 -5.08 2.65
CA ARG A 263 4.59 -3.70 3.12
C ARG A 263 3.10 -3.35 3.23
N PRO A 264 2.68 -2.58 4.24
CA PRO A 264 1.34 -2.00 4.29
C PRO A 264 1.08 -1.14 3.05
N VAL A 265 -0.15 -1.19 2.55
CA VAL A 265 -0.61 -0.33 1.46
C VAL A 265 -1.08 0.98 2.08
N VAL A 266 -0.52 2.10 1.63
CA VAL A 266 -1.05 3.43 1.93
C VAL A 266 -2.06 3.77 0.85
N GLY A 267 -3.32 3.95 1.24
CA GLY A 267 -4.42 4.28 0.37
C GLY A 267 -4.92 5.70 0.63
N ILE A 268 -5.27 6.39 -0.44
CA ILE A 268 -6.03 7.64 -0.35
C ILE A 268 -7.51 7.21 -0.33
N PRO A 269 -8.27 7.48 0.75
CA PRO A 269 -9.70 7.23 0.76
C PRO A 269 -10.36 8.14 -0.28
N ASP A 270 -11.42 7.65 -0.90
CA ASP A 270 -12.25 8.50 -1.75
C ASP A 270 -12.66 9.76 -0.96
N PRO A 271 -12.62 10.94 -1.58
CA PRO A 271 -13.06 12.16 -0.91
C PRO A 271 -14.49 11.94 -0.42
N PRO A 272 -14.80 12.31 0.83
CA PRO A 272 -16.16 12.18 1.33
C PRO A 272 -17.11 12.91 0.36
N PRO A 273 -18.33 12.38 0.13
CA PRO A 273 -19.34 13.15 -0.57
C PRO A 273 -19.44 14.52 0.11
N ILE A 274 -19.40 15.59 -0.70
CA ILE A 274 -19.49 16.96 -0.20
C ILE A 274 -20.90 17.13 0.35
N ASP A 275 -21.10 16.83 1.64
CA ASP A 275 -22.37 17.05 2.37
C ASP A 275 -22.49 18.52 2.84
N GLY A 276 -21.72 19.43 2.23
CA GLY A 276 -21.54 20.83 2.61
C GLY A 276 -21.64 21.80 1.42
N GLU A 277 -21.22 23.03 1.64
CA GLU A 277 -21.43 24.13 0.69
C GLU A 277 -20.59 24.00 -0.60
N ASP A 278 -21.14 23.33 -1.61
CA ASP A 278 -20.61 23.38 -2.98
C ASP A 278 -20.54 24.86 -3.45
N PRO A 279 -19.57 25.24 -4.30
CA PRO A 279 -19.67 26.45 -5.13
C PRO A 279 -21.11 26.84 -5.56
N ASP A 280 -21.97 25.87 -5.86
CA ASP A 280 -23.38 26.11 -6.20
C ASP A 280 -24.24 26.63 -5.03
N SER A 281 -24.01 26.14 -3.81
CA SER A 281 -24.68 26.67 -2.62
C SER A 281 -24.17 28.06 -2.23
N LEU A 282 -22.87 28.33 -2.43
CA LEU A 282 -22.28 29.65 -2.19
C LEU A 282 -22.80 30.68 -3.22
N PHE A 283 -23.11 30.22 -4.43
CA PHE A 283 -23.83 31.03 -5.41
C PHE A 283 -25.27 31.32 -4.97
N CYS A 284 -25.97 30.34 -4.40
CA CYS A 284 -27.35 30.52 -3.93
C CYS A 284 -27.45 31.38 -2.65
N GLN A 285 -26.46 31.29 -1.77
CA GLN A 285 -26.32 32.07 -0.55
C GLN A 285 -24.97 32.79 -0.56
N PRO A 286 -24.91 34.07 -0.98
CA PRO A 286 -23.67 34.78 -1.28
C PRO A 286 -22.95 35.25 0.00
N LEU A 287 -22.53 34.29 0.84
CA LEU A 287 -21.74 34.51 2.04
C LEU A 287 -20.39 35.12 1.68
N CYS A 288 -20.06 36.26 2.29
CA CYS A 288 -18.84 37.01 1.99
C CYS A 288 -18.81 37.60 0.56
N GLY A 289 -19.97 37.88 -0.04
CA GLY A 289 -20.06 38.59 -1.32
C GLY A 289 -19.31 39.93 -1.31
N ASP A 290 -18.57 40.21 -2.39
CA ASP A 290 -17.72 41.40 -2.55
C ASP A 290 -18.00 42.15 -3.87
N VAL A 291 -18.94 41.65 -4.68
CA VAL A 291 -19.44 42.30 -5.90
C VAL A 291 -20.97 42.22 -6.00
N LEU A 292 -21.57 43.33 -6.43
CA LEU A 292 -23.00 43.48 -6.70
C LEU A 292 -23.21 43.86 -8.17
N PHE A 293 -24.04 43.11 -8.88
CA PHE A 293 -24.52 43.46 -10.21
C PHE A 293 -25.90 44.10 -10.15
N LEU A 294 -26.02 45.26 -10.80
CA LEU A 294 -27.28 45.97 -11.02
C LEU A 294 -27.77 45.68 -12.44
N LEU A 295 -28.90 45.00 -12.55
CA LEU A 295 -29.57 44.69 -13.83
C LEU A 295 -30.83 45.54 -13.98
N GLN A 296 -31.25 45.76 -15.24
CA GLN A 296 -32.53 46.41 -15.58
C GLN A 296 -32.70 47.76 -14.87
N ALA A 297 -31.80 48.70 -15.13
CA ALA A 297 -31.73 50.01 -14.49
C ALA A 297 -31.73 49.98 -12.94
N GLY A 298 -31.15 48.93 -12.35
CA GLY A 298 -31.01 48.77 -10.89
C GLY A 298 -32.22 48.13 -10.20
N ALA A 299 -33.26 47.72 -10.93
CA ALA A 299 -34.42 47.04 -10.37
C ALA A 299 -34.08 45.65 -9.78
N THR A 300 -33.05 44.99 -10.32
CA THR A 300 -32.63 43.66 -9.87
C THR A 300 -31.19 43.70 -9.38
N ARG A 301 -30.96 43.15 -8.19
CA ARG A 301 -29.65 42.99 -7.54
C ARG A 301 -29.20 41.54 -7.56
N VAL A 302 -27.96 41.29 -7.97
CA VAL A 302 -27.34 39.95 -7.96
C VAL A 302 -25.96 40.04 -7.31
N PHE A 303 -25.78 39.38 -6.17
CA PHE A 303 -24.51 39.33 -5.45
C PHE A 303 -23.63 38.19 -5.95
N ALA A 304 -22.31 38.38 -5.94
CA ALA A 304 -21.34 37.35 -6.31
C ALA A 304 -19.98 37.60 -5.64
N HIS A 305 -18.98 36.83 -6.05
CA HIS A 305 -17.63 36.77 -5.51
C HIS A 305 -16.59 37.05 -6.60
N LYS A 306 -15.79 38.10 -6.47
CA LYS A 306 -14.76 38.49 -7.45
C LYS A 306 -13.81 37.34 -7.74
N VAL A 307 -13.35 36.63 -6.70
CA VAL A 307 -12.39 35.53 -6.86
C VAL A 307 -12.93 34.41 -7.77
N TYR A 308 -14.20 34.03 -7.63
CA TYR A 308 -14.81 33.00 -8.49
C TYR A 308 -14.96 33.49 -9.93
N LEU A 309 -15.44 34.71 -10.13
CA LEU A 309 -15.66 35.26 -11.46
C LEU A 309 -14.35 35.55 -12.20
N ALA A 310 -13.37 36.13 -11.52
CA ALA A 310 -12.06 36.47 -12.07
C ALA A 310 -11.21 35.24 -12.38
N THR A 311 -11.32 34.17 -11.56
CA THR A 311 -10.57 32.93 -11.84
C THR A 311 -11.16 32.13 -12.99
N SER A 312 -12.45 32.32 -13.27
CA SER A 312 -13.19 31.63 -14.34
C SER A 312 -13.32 32.43 -15.64
N CYS A 313 -13.10 33.75 -15.62
CA CYS A 313 -13.27 34.62 -16.79
C CYS A 313 -12.27 35.78 -16.80
N SER A 314 -11.48 35.89 -17.87
CA SER A 314 -10.51 36.97 -18.03
C SER A 314 -11.14 38.36 -18.07
N LYS A 315 -12.33 38.50 -18.66
CA LYS A 315 -13.05 39.79 -18.72
C LYS A 315 -13.36 40.32 -17.32
N PHE A 316 -13.80 39.44 -16.42
CA PHE A 316 -14.04 39.78 -15.01
C PHE A 316 -12.74 40.02 -14.25
N TYR A 317 -11.69 39.24 -14.53
CA TYR A 317 -10.37 39.47 -13.96
C TYR A 317 -9.85 40.88 -14.28
N ASP A 318 -9.91 41.26 -15.55
CA ASP A 318 -9.49 42.57 -16.00
C ASP A 318 -10.37 43.65 -15.37
N LEU A 319 -11.70 43.43 -15.29
CA LEU A 319 -12.66 44.40 -14.73
C LEU A 319 -12.36 44.72 -13.27
N PHE A 320 -12.10 43.70 -12.47
CA PHE A 320 -11.89 43.86 -11.02
C PHE A 320 -10.46 44.26 -10.65
N THR A 321 -9.52 44.20 -11.60
CA THR A 321 -8.15 44.72 -11.42
C THR A 321 -7.97 46.13 -11.96
N MET A 322 -9.02 46.74 -12.54
CA MET A 322 -8.99 48.15 -12.94
C MET A 322 -8.81 49.05 -11.73
N ASP A 323 -7.88 50.01 -11.80
CA ASP A 323 -7.71 51.03 -10.77
C ASP A 323 -8.95 51.94 -10.70
N LEU A 324 -9.76 51.74 -9.65
CA LEU A 324 -10.85 52.62 -9.26
C LEU A 324 -10.29 53.63 -8.26
N GLY A 325 -9.48 54.58 -8.74
CA GLY A 325 -8.71 55.49 -7.89
C GLY A 325 -9.56 56.20 -6.82
N VAL A 326 -9.13 56.12 -5.55
CA VAL A 326 -9.59 57.00 -4.47
C VAL A 326 -8.80 58.30 -4.59
N ALA A 327 -9.42 59.34 -5.16
CA ALA A 327 -8.80 60.66 -5.21
C ALA A 327 -8.81 61.31 -3.81
N GLY A 328 -7.62 61.41 -3.21
CA GLY A 328 -7.21 62.49 -2.30
C GLY A 328 -7.89 62.59 -0.93
N MET A 329 -7.33 61.92 0.07
CA MET A 329 -7.23 62.48 1.43
C MET A 329 -5.75 62.82 1.68
N GLU A 330 -5.28 63.92 1.10
CA GLU A 330 -4.10 64.59 1.62
C GLU A 330 -4.54 65.39 2.84
N GLN A 331 -4.12 64.95 4.02
CA GLN A 331 -4.19 65.75 5.23
C GLN A 331 -3.26 66.96 5.05
N GLU A 332 -3.84 68.15 5.16
CA GLU A 332 -3.11 69.37 5.51
C GLU A 332 -2.40 69.12 6.85
N GLY A 333 -1.09 68.90 6.79
CA GLY A 333 -0.20 68.81 7.93
C GLY A 333 0.84 69.91 7.82
N GLU A 334 0.76 70.86 8.74
CA GLU A 334 1.60 72.04 8.88
C GLU A 334 3.11 71.75 8.77
N GLU A 335 3.78 72.60 7.99
CA GLU A 335 5.23 72.71 7.92
C GLU A 335 5.83 73.10 9.29
N SER A 336 6.86 72.36 9.71
CA SER A 336 7.96 72.95 10.46
C SER A 336 9.27 72.51 9.83
N SER A 337 9.98 73.53 9.36
CA SER A 337 11.26 73.53 8.67
C SER A 337 12.40 73.05 9.55
N GLU A 338 13.33 72.27 8.98
CA GLU A 338 14.76 72.62 8.92
C GLU A 338 15.48 71.72 7.91
N GLY A 339 16.19 72.36 6.97
CA GLY A 339 16.74 71.73 5.78
C GLY A 339 18.20 71.31 5.87
N SER A 340 18.67 70.66 4.81
CA SER A 340 20.03 70.83 4.28
C SER A 340 20.03 70.45 2.80
N GLU A 341 20.63 71.33 2.01
CA GLU A 341 20.78 71.33 0.56
C GLU A 341 21.77 70.25 0.09
N GLU A 342 21.61 69.74 -1.14
CA GLU A 342 22.50 70.07 -2.27
C GLU A 342 22.14 69.28 -3.55
N GLU A 343 22.29 70.00 -4.66
CA GLU A 343 22.09 69.69 -6.09
C GLU A 343 23.14 68.64 -6.58
N GLU A 344 23.18 68.04 -7.78
CA GLU A 344 22.69 68.34 -9.13
C GLU A 344 23.01 67.11 -10.05
N GLN A 345 22.50 67.13 -11.29
CA GLN A 345 22.98 66.44 -12.52
C GLN A 345 22.37 65.09 -12.99
N SER A 346 21.19 65.22 -13.60
CA SER A 346 20.88 65.03 -15.03
C SER A 346 21.58 63.96 -15.93
N ARG A 347 20.71 63.21 -16.66
CA ARG A 347 20.80 62.67 -18.06
C ARG A 347 21.58 61.34 -18.28
N ARG A 348 21.17 60.38 -19.12
CA ARG A 348 20.05 60.17 -20.07
C ARG A 348 20.08 58.73 -20.63
N GLY A 349 18.91 58.24 -21.06
CA GLY A 349 18.69 57.27 -22.18
C GLY A 349 18.60 55.80 -21.75
N GLN A 350 17.75 54.91 -22.28
CA GLN A 350 16.79 54.81 -23.41
C GLN A 350 15.87 53.60 -23.01
N GLY A 351 14.67 53.33 -23.52
CA GLY A 351 13.82 53.88 -24.55
C GLY A 351 12.49 53.09 -24.54
N SER A 352 11.38 53.82 -24.60
CA SER A 352 10.02 53.29 -24.74
C SER A 352 9.62 53.33 -26.22
N LEU A 353 9.08 52.23 -26.74
CA LEU A 353 8.47 52.14 -28.07
C LEU A 353 6.95 52.12 -27.91
N ARG A 354 6.32 53.24 -28.29
CA ARG A 354 4.89 53.42 -28.52
C ARG A 354 4.49 52.86 -29.89
N THR A 355 3.22 52.48 -30.04
CA THR A 355 2.26 52.90 -31.10
C THR A 355 0.86 52.44 -30.63
N SER A 356 -0.27 53.08 -30.88
CA SER A 356 -0.66 54.31 -31.60
C SER A 356 -2.13 54.60 -31.22
N GLN A 357 -2.46 55.87 -30.98
CA GLN A 357 -3.84 56.37 -30.87
C GLN A 357 -4.44 56.58 -32.26
N SER A 358 -5.78 56.54 -32.34
CA SER A 358 -6.52 57.24 -33.39
C SER A 358 -7.75 57.94 -32.78
N ASP A 359 -7.78 59.26 -32.97
CA ASP A 359 -8.86 60.19 -32.64
C ASP A 359 -10.11 59.98 -33.50
N ASN A 360 -11.31 60.12 -32.91
CA ASN A 360 -12.26 61.20 -33.24
C ASN A 360 -13.64 61.06 -32.57
N ALA A 361 -14.25 62.24 -32.38
CA ALA A 361 -15.65 62.56 -32.10
C ALA A 361 -16.08 62.74 -30.62
N LEU A 362 -16.28 64.01 -30.26
CA LEU A 362 -17.12 64.46 -29.14
C LEU A 362 -18.54 63.91 -29.26
N PRO A 363 -19.24 63.67 -28.14
CA PRO A 363 -20.52 64.37 -27.98
C PRO A 363 -20.78 64.93 -26.58
N ALA A 364 -21.56 66.01 -26.62
CA ALA A 364 -22.50 66.60 -25.66
C ALA A 364 -22.47 66.18 -24.18
N ARG A 365 -22.44 67.21 -23.33
CA ARG A 365 -22.85 67.17 -21.93
C ARG A 365 -24.31 66.67 -21.84
N ASP A 366 -24.52 65.51 -21.24
CA ASP A 366 -25.80 65.14 -20.63
C ASP A 366 -25.60 64.93 -19.12
N GLN A 367 -26.46 65.60 -18.37
CA GLN A 367 -26.51 65.58 -16.91
C GLN A 367 -27.22 64.32 -16.45
N HIS A 368 -26.48 63.34 -15.93
CA HIS A 368 -27.00 62.38 -14.96
C HIS A 368 -26.23 62.54 -13.65
N SER A 369 -26.97 62.97 -12.64
CA SER A 369 -26.52 63.21 -11.27
C SER A 369 -26.02 61.92 -10.63
N ILE A 370 -24.70 61.78 -10.53
CA ILE A 370 -24.03 60.83 -9.64
C ILE A 370 -24.11 61.42 -8.23
N GLY A 371 -24.71 60.68 -7.29
CA GLY A 371 -24.77 61.06 -5.87
C GLY A 371 -23.38 61.20 -5.25
N PRO A 372 -23.23 61.96 -4.15
CA PRO A 372 -21.92 62.34 -3.65
C PRO A 372 -21.28 61.15 -2.92
N LEU A 373 -20.04 60.79 -3.33
CA LEU A 373 -19.00 60.00 -2.63
C LEU A 373 -18.42 58.73 -3.33
N GLY A 374 -18.70 58.46 -4.62
CA GLY A 374 -18.17 57.25 -5.28
C GLY A 374 -17.00 57.48 -6.25
N ALA A 375 -15.84 56.86 -5.99
CA ALA A 375 -14.82 56.59 -7.00
C ALA A 375 -15.38 55.57 -8.01
N GLY A 376 -15.63 56.00 -9.25
CA GLY A 376 -16.31 55.19 -10.26
C GLY A 376 -15.91 55.53 -11.68
N ARG A 377 -16.08 54.58 -12.61
CA ARG A 377 -15.74 54.73 -14.03
C ARG A 377 -16.86 54.26 -14.92
N ALA A 378 -17.24 55.09 -15.89
CA ALA A 378 -18.11 54.68 -17.00
C ALA A 378 -17.31 53.77 -17.96
N LEU A 379 -17.90 52.66 -18.38
CA LEU A 379 -17.24 51.61 -19.18
C LEU A 379 -17.58 51.74 -20.68
N LEU A 380 -17.67 52.97 -21.17
CA LEU A 380 -17.93 53.26 -22.58
C LEU A 380 -16.80 52.69 -23.45
N GLY A 381 -17.08 51.59 -24.17
CA GLY A 381 -16.14 50.89 -25.06
C GLY A 381 -15.47 49.64 -24.49
N TRP A 382 -15.77 49.23 -23.24
CA TRP A 382 -15.20 48.04 -22.60
C TRP A 382 -15.87 46.72 -23.02
N GLY A 383 -17.05 46.82 -23.63
CA GLY A 383 -17.88 45.72 -24.12
C GLY A 383 -19.36 46.14 -24.09
N ARG A 384 -20.24 45.44 -24.81
CA ARG A 384 -21.68 45.76 -24.84
C ARG A 384 -22.46 45.32 -23.59
N GLY A 385 -21.81 44.67 -22.62
CA GLY A 385 -22.45 44.13 -21.42
C GLY A 385 -22.30 44.97 -20.14
N PHE A 386 -21.30 45.86 -20.06
CA PHE A 386 -20.98 46.63 -18.85
C PHE A 386 -21.18 48.13 -19.09
N LEU A 387 -21.95 48.81 -18.24
CA LEU A 387 -22.22 50.25 -18.33
C LEU A 387 -21.29 51.06 -17.43
N GLY A 388 -21.00 50.56 -16.22
CA GLY A 388 -20.14 51.26 -15.27
C GLY A 388 -19.74 50.38 -14.09
N VAL A 389 -18.64 50.75 -13.43
CA VAL A 389 -18.13 50.08 -12.23
C VAL A 389 -17.69 51.12 -11.19
N TYR A 390 -18.06 50.93 -9.93
CA TYR A 390 -17.73 51.84 -8.84
C TYR A 390 -17.74 51.12 -7.48
N LEU A 391 -17.23 51.78 -6.43
CA LEU A 391 -17.28 51.27 -5.06
C LEU A 391 -18.43 51.91 -4.29
N GLU A 392 -19.18 51.10 -3.54
CA GLU A 392 -20.31 51.56 -2.72
C GLU A 392 -20.37 50.76 -1.40
N MET A 393 -20.79 51.41 -0.31
CA MET A 393 -21.13 50.72 0.92
C MET A 393 -22.52 50.09 0.75
N VAL A 394 -22.58 48.77 0.73
CA VAL A 394 -23.80 47.98 0.52
C VAL A 394 -24.03 47.07 1.72
N ASP A 395 -25.27 46.99 2.20
CA ASP A 395 -25.62 46.03 3.25
C ASP A 395 -25.45 44.60 2.73
N ASP A 396 -24.61 43.83 3.42
CA ASP A 396 -24.38 42.43 3.11
C ASP A 396 -25.69 41.63 3.22
N PRO A 397 -26.05 40.83 2.20
CA PRO A 397 -27.37 40.20 2.12
C PRO A 397 -27.62 39.14 3.21
N VAL A 398 -26.58 38.66 3.88
CA VAL A 398 -26.68 37.60 4.89
C VAL A 398 -26.53 38.15 6.30
N THR A 399 -25.56 39.04 6.53
CA THR A 399 -25.25 39.61 7.85
C THR A 399 -25.98 40.92 8.13
N GLY A 400 -26.42 41.63 7.09
CA GLY A 400 -27.04 42.96 7.20
C GLY A 400 -26.07 44.07 7.59
N CYS A 401 -24.76 43.77 7.66
CA CYS A 401 -23.73 44.76 7.98
C CYS A 401 -23.29 45.50 6.70
N PRO A 402 -23.08 46.82 6.76
CA PRO A 402 -22.60 47.58 5.61
C PRO A 402 -21.16 47.17 5.27
N ARG A 403 -20.93 46.73 4.03
CA ARG A 403 -19.62 46.30 3.50
C ARG A 403 -19.30 47.08 2.23
N LEU A 404 -18.03 47.45 2.05
CA LEU A 404 -17.57 48.05 0.80
C LEU A 404 -17.57 47.00 -0.31
N MET A 405 -18.42 47.18 -1.32
CA MET A 405 -18.56 46.25 -2.44
C MET A 405 -18.25 46.94 -3.77
N THR A 406 -17.79 46.16 -4.75
CA THR A 406 -17.73 46.63 -6.15
C THR A 406 -19.12 46.50 -6.76
N VAL A 407 -19.69 47.63 -7.20
CA VAL A 407 -20.97 47.67 -7.87
C VAL A 407 -20.75 47.79 -9.38
N VAL A 408 -21.34 46.87 -10.13
CA VAL A 408 -21.24 46.81 -11.59
C VAL A 408 -22.63 47.02 -12.17
N SER A 409 -22.78 48.08 -12.96
CA SER A 409 -24.00 48.35 -13.72
C SER A 409 -23.94 47.62 -15.06
N MET A 410 -24.92 46.76 -15.31
CA MET A 410 -25.00 45.93 -16.51
C MET A 410 -25.97 46.52 -17.53
N ASP A 411 -25.81 46.16 -18.80
CA ASP A 411 -26.73 46.57 -19.87
C ASP A 411 -28.18 46.12 -19.60
N ASP A 412 -29.16 46.98 -19.91
CA ASP A 412 -30.58 46.73 -19.62
C ASP A 412 -31.17 45.53 -20.37
N LEU A 413 -30.51 45.06 -21.44
CA LEU A 413 -30.90 43.85 -22.17
C LEU A 413 -30.56 42.56 -21.41
N ILE A 414 -29.74 42.62 -20.37
CA ILE A 414 -29.32 41.45 -19.59
C ILE A 414 -30.40 41.06 -18.59
N GLN A 415 -31.07 39.94 -18.85
CA GLN A 415 -32.10 39.38 -17.97
C GLN A 415 -31.51 38.58 -16.81
N LYS A 416 -32.15 38.65 -15.64
CA LYS A 416 -31.73 37.98 -14.41
C LYS A 416 -31.49 36.47 -14.58
N GLY A 417 -32.47 35.75 -15.12
CA GLY A 417 -32.43 34.27 -15.20
C GLY A 417 -31.23 33.78 -16.02
N PRO A 418 -31.14 34.15 -17.32
CA PRO A 418 -30.00 33.78 -18.15
C PRO A 418 -28.64 34.26 -17.60
N PHE A 419 -28.58 35.45 -16.99
CA PHE A 419 -27.35 35.94 -16.34
C PHE A 419 -26.94 35.07 -15.15
N GLN A 420 -27.88 34.64 -14.31
CA GLN A 420 -27.61 33.72 -13.21
C GLN A 420 -27.09 32.37 -13.68
N ALA A 421 -27.54 31.85 -14.83
CA ALA A 421 -26.98 30.64 -15.43
C ALA A 421 -25.53 30.82 -15.88
N VAL A 422 -25.18 31.98 -16.45
CA VAL A 422 -23.79 32.32 -16.78
C VAL A 422 -22.94 32.39 -15.51
N LEU A 423 -23.41 33.05 -14.46
CA LEU A 423 -22.69 33.11 -13.19
C LEU A 423 -22.51 31.72 -12.58
N GLN A 424 -23.56 30.91 -12.50
CA GLN A 424 -23.47 29.54 -11.96
C GLN A 424 -22.44 28.69 -12.73
N TYR A 425 -22.37 28.82 -14.05
CA TYR A 425 -21.31 28.19 -14.84
C TYR A 425 -19.91 28.65 -14.41
N LEU A 426 -19.71 29.95 -14.14
CA LEU A 426 -18.43 30.46 -13.65
C LEU A 426 -18.08 29.93 -12.25
N TYR A 427 -19.07 29.56 -11.43
CA TYR A 427 -18.84 28.94 -10.11
C TYR A 427 -18.53 27.45 -10.19
N THR A 428 -19.25 26.72 -11.04
CA THR A 428 -19.30 25.25 -11.01
C THR A 428 -18.60 24.59 -12.19
N GLY A 429 -18.43 25.29 -13.32
CA GLY A 429 -17.99 24.71 -14.60
C GLY A 429 -19.08 23.91 -15.32
N HIS A 430 -20.30 23.88 -14.78
CA HIS A 430 -21.45 23.15 -15.32
C HIS A 430 -22.52 24.11 -15.83
N LEU A 431 -23.13 23.75 -16.96
CA LEU A 431 -24.28 24.47 -17.52
C LEU A 431 -25.56 23.84 -16.98
N ASP A 432 -26.36 24.62 -16.24
CA ASP A 432 -27.73 24.24 -15.88
C ASP A 432 -28.67 24.53 -17.06
N GLU A 433 -29.05 23.48 -17.78
CA GLU A 433 -29.96 23.56 -18.93
C GLU A 433 -31.38 24.01 -18.56
N THR A 434 -31.75 23.99 -17.27
CA THR A 434 -33.07 24.35 -16.78
C THR A 434 -33.20 25.83 -16.39
N ARG A 435 -32.07 26.50 -16.14
CA ARG A 435 -32.03 27.91 -15.71
C ARG A 435 -32.00 28.85 -16.91
N GLY A 436 -33.17 29.16 -17.42
CA GLY A 436 -33.38 30.23 -18.42
C GLY A 436 -33.27 29.76 -19.87
N ASP A 437 -33.44 30.72 -20.79
CA ASP A 437 -33.39 30.46 -22.23
C ASP A 437 -31.93 30.33 -22.70
N LEU A 438 -31.55 29.14 -23.17
CA LEU A 438 -30.20 28.83 -23.65
C LEU A 438 -29.71 29.81 -24.73
N MET A 439 -30.59 30.31 -25.59
CA MET A 439 -30.21 31.28 -26.62
C MET A 439 -29.79 32.62 -26.01
N GLN A 440 -30.45 33.03 -24.93
CA GLN A 440 -30.10 34.23 -24.17
C GLN A 440 -28.83 34.00 -23.34
N VAL A 441 -28.64 32.80 -22.77
CA VAL A 441 -27.39 32.41 -22.09
C VAL A 441 -26.20 32.50 -23.04
N ALA A 442 -26.33 31.98 -24.28
CA ALA A 442 -25.29 32.09 -25.30
C ALA A 442 -25.00 33.56 -25.66
N THR A 443 -26.04 34.38 -25.79
CA THR A 443 -25.90 35.82 -26.09
C THR A 443 -25.13 36.55 -24.98
N ILE A 444 -25.48 36.30 -23.71
CA ILE A 444 -24.78 36.90 -22.57
C ILE A 444 -23.36 36.36 -22.46
N ALA A 445 -23.15 35.05 -22.68
CA ALA A 445 -21.81 34.45 -22.68
C ALA A 445 -20.91 35.08 -23.75
N GLU A 446 -21.44 35.41 -24.93
CA GLU A 446 -20.70 36.14 -25.96
C GLU A 446 -20.39 37.59 -25.54
N LEU A 447 -21.36 38.30 -24.96
CA LEU A 447 -21.17 39.68 -24.46
C LEU A 447 -20.11 39.78 -23.36
N LEU A 448 -20.02 38.75 -22.51
CA LEU A 448 -19.05 38.65 -21.41
C LEU A 448 -17.77 37.89 -21.79
N GLU A 449 -17.63 37.49 -23.06
CA GLU A 449 -16.47 36.75 -23.59
C GLU A 449 -16.21 35.41 -22.86
N VAL A 450 -17.27 34.76 -22.36
CA VAL A 450 -17.25 33.41 -21.80
C VAL A 450 -17.41 32.38 -22.93
N PHE A 451 -16.39 32.30 -23.79
CA PHE A 451 -16.46 31.50 -25.02
C PHE A 451 -16.72 30.02 -24.78
N ASP A 452 -16.20 29.44 -23.70
CA ASP A 452 -16.41 28.04 -23.35
C ASP A 452 -17.90 27.73 -23.12
N LEU A 453 -18.60 28.59 -22.38
CA LEU A 453 -20.03 28.46 -22.14
C LEU A 453 -20.82 28.61 -23.43
N ARG A 454 -20.46 29.59 -24.26
CA ARG A 454 -21.08 29.79 -25.58
C ARG A 454 -20.95 28.54 -26.45
N MET A 455 -19.78 27.91 -26.45
CA MET A 455 -19.53 26.64 -27.14
C MET A 455 -20.34 25.48 -26.53
N MET A 456 -20.41 25.38 -25.20
CA MET A 456 -21.19 24.34 -24.52
C MET A 456 -22.67 24.44 -24.85
N VAL A 457 -23.23 25.65 -24.84
CA VAL A 457 -24.63 25.89 -25.24
C VAL A 457 -24.85 25.49 -26.70
N ALA A 458 -23.94 25.86 -27.61
CA ALA A 458 -24.04 25.46 -29.02
C ALA A 458 -24.02 23.93 -29.18
N ASN A 459 -23.15 23.23 -28.45
CA ASN A 459 -23.10 21.76 -28.44
C ASN A 459 -24.41 21.15 -27.92
N VAL A 460 -24.99 21.70 -26.86
CA VAL A 460 -26.30 21.24 -26.34
C VAL A 460 -27.40 21.43 -27.39
N LEU A 461 -27.48 22.60 -28.02
CA LEU A 461 -28.47 22.90 -29.06
C LEU A 461 -28.32 21.99 -30.29
N ASN A 462 -27.07 21.61 -30.63
CA ASN A 462 -26.76 20.71 -31.74
C ASN A 462 -26.85 19.21 -31.38
N ARG A 463 -27.19 18.86 -30.13
CA ARG A 463 -27.23 17.48 -29.60
C ARG A 463 -25.86 16.79 -29.58
N GLU A 464 -24.80 17.55 -29.37
CA GLU A 464 -23.40 17.12 -29.28
C GLU A 464 -22.82 17.33 -27.86
N SER A 465 -23.67 17.25 -26.83
CA SER A 465 -23.30 17.52 -25.43
C SER A 465 -22.16 16.63 -24.89
N PHE A 466 -21.90 15.48 -25.51
CA PHE A 466 -20.75 14.62 -25.16
C PHE A 466 -19.41 15.34 -25.30
N MET A 467 -19.29 16.33 -26.19
CA MET A 467 -18.07 17.14 -26.36
C MET A 467 -17.80 18.08 -25.18
N ASN A 468 -18.82 18.38 -24.37
CA ASN A 468 -18.69 19.31 -23.25
C ASN A 468 -17.79 18.78 -22.13
N GLN A 469 -17.55 17.46 -22.07
CA GLN A 469 -16.67 16.87 -21.05
C GLN A 469 -15.23 17.43 -21.15
N GLU A 470 -14.70 17.59 -22.36
CA GLU A 470 -13.35 18.14 -22.57
C GLU A 470 -13.30 19.64 -22.30
N ILE A 471 -14.38 20.38 -22.62
CA ILE A 471 -14.51 21.80 -22.29
C ILE A 471 -14.50 22.01 -20.78
N THR A 472 -15.30 21.23 -20.04
CA THR A 472 -15.34 21.28 -18.57
C THR A 472 -13.99 20.95 -17.96
N LYS A 473 -13.29 19.91 -18.43
CA LYS A 473 -11.92 19.60 -17.98
C LYS A 473 -10.97 20.77 -18.21
N ALA A 474 -10.95 21.33 -19.41
CA ALA A 474 -10.08 22.46 -19.77
C ALA A 474 -10.41 23.73 -18.97
N PHE A 475 -11.69 23.96 -18.65
CA PHE A 475 -12.14 25.03 -17.76
C PHE A 475 -11.56 24.88 -16.35
N HIS A 476 -11.74 23.72 -15.71
CA HIS A 476 -11.22 23.50 -14.35
C HIS A 476 -9.69 23.58 -14.28
N VAL A 477 -8.97 23.10 -15.31
CA VAL A 477 -7.50 23.25 -15.36
C VAL A 477 -7.07 24.71 -15.44
N ARG A 478 -7.69 25.52 -16.32
CA ARG A 478 -7.37 26.95 -16.42
C ARG A 478 -7.71 27.70 -15.14
N ARG A 479 -8.86 27.41 -14.56
CA ARG A 479 -9.30 28.00 -13.30
C ARG A 479 -8.35 27.66 -12.15
N ALA A 480 -7.95 26.40 -12.00
CA ALA A 480 -6.99 25.99 -10.98
C ALA A 480 -5.65 26.74 -11.11
N ASN A 481 -5.15 26.90 -12.34
CA ASN A 481 -3.93 27.69 -12.59
C ASN A 481 -4.09 29.16 -12.20
N ARG A 482 -5.25 29.78 -12.51
CA ARG A 482 -5.53 31.16 -12.12
C ARG A 482 -5.71 31.31 -10.61
N ILE A 483 -6.32 30.35 -9.93
CA ILE A 483 -6.43 30.34 -8.47
C ILE A 483 -5.05 30.29 -7.82
N LYS A 484 -4.13 29.44 -8.33
CA LYS A 484 -2.74 29.41 -7.85
C LYS A 484 -2.03 30.74 -8.03
N GLU A 485 -2.25 31.42 -9.16
CA GLU A 485 -1.73 32.77 -9.39
C GLU A 485 -2.29 33.77 -8.36
N CYS A 486 -3.60 33.81 -8.14
CA CYS A 486 -4.24 34.67 -7.15
C CYS A 486 -3.71 34.41 -5.73
N LEU A 487 -3.54 33.14 -5.34
CA LEU A 487 -2.96 32.76 -4.06
C LEU A 487 -1.50 33.25 -3.93
N SER A 488 -0.71 33.14 -5.00
CA SER A 488 0.70 33.58 -4.98
C SER A 488 0.87 35.09 -4.90
N LYS A 489 -0.04 35.86 -5.51
CA LYS A 489 0.01 37.33 -5.58
C LYS A 489 -0.84 38.02 -4.49
N GLY A 490 -1.72 37.28 -3.82
CA GLY A 490 -2.74 37.85 -2.92
C GLY A 490 -3.82 38.64 -3.65
N THR A 491 -4.01 38.43 -4.96
CA THR A 491 -5.00 39.17 -5.75
C THR A 491 -6.41 38.76 -5.36
N PHE A 492 -7.25 39.74 -4.98
CA PHE A 492 -8.61 39.55 -4.44
C PHE A 492 -8.67 38.91 -3.04
N ALA A 493 -7.55 38.84 -2.32
CA ALA A 493 -7.56 38.34 -0.95
C ALA A 493 -8.38 39.26 -0.03
N ASP A 494 -9.22 38.65 0.81
CA ASP A 494 -10.10 39.32 1.77
C ASP A 494 -9.85 38.85 3.22
N VAL A 495 -8.82 38.03 3.41
CA VAL A 495 -8.25 37.67 4.71
C VAL A 495 -6.76 37.37 4.58
N VAL A 496 -6.00 37.66 5.63
CA VAL A 496 -4.58 37.34 5.78
C VAL A 496 -4.40 36.47 7.02
N PHE A 497 -3.78 35.31 6.85
CA PHE A 497 -3.38 34.47 7.97
C PHE A 497 -2.02 34.90 8.50
N ARG A 498 -1.97 35.25 9.79
CA ARG A 498 -0.72 35.45 10.52
C ARG A 498 -0.23 34.12 11.08
N LEU A 499 0.97 33.74 10.67
CA LEU A 499 1.64 32.47 10.95
C LEU A 499 2.94 32.72 11.71
N ASP A 500 3.59 31.66 12.18
CA ASP A 500 4.78 31.81 13.04
C ASP A 500 5.96 32.44 12.28
N ASP A 501 6.06 32.19 10.98
CA ASP A 501 7.15 32.59 10.08
C ASP A 501 6.74 33.61 9.00
N GLY A 502 5.48 34.09 9.01
CA GLY A 502 5.05 35.08 8.03
C GLY A 502 3.54 35.33 7.94
N TYR A 503 3.12 35.89 6.81
CA TYR A 503 1.72 36.23 6.51
C TYR A 503 1.32 35.61 5.17
N LEU A 504 0.12 35.02 5.10
CA LEU A 504 -0.41 34.44 3.87
C LEU A 504 -1.79 35.01 3.53
N PRO A 505 -1.95 35.68 2.36
CA PRO A 505 -3.27 36.09 1.89
C PRO A 505 -4.10 34.87 1.46
N ALA A 506 -5.41 34.91 1.74
CA ALA A 506 -6.36 33.89 1.34
C ALA A 506 -7.73 34.51 0.99
N HIS A 507 -8.67 33.66 0.56
CA HIS A 507 -9.96 34.08 0.00
C HIS A 507 -11.08 33.37 0.77
N LYS A 508 -11.79 34.08 1.65
CA LYS A 508 -12.90 33.54 2.46
C LYS A 508 -13.89 32.73 1.58
N PRO A 509 -14.33 33.20 0.39
CA PRO A 509 -15.26 32.44 -0.45
C PRO A 509 -14.75 31.04 -0.85
N LEU A 510 -13.46 30.88 -1.13
CA LEU A 510 -12.87 29.59 -1.50
C LEU A 510 -12.62 28.68 -0.28
N LEU A 511 -12.42 29.28 0.91
CA LEU A 511 -12.20 28.53 2.14
C LEU A 511 -13.49 27.96 2.70
N ILE A 512 -14.56 28.77 2.74
CA ILE A 512 -15.85 28.35 3.30
C ILE A 512 -16.54 27.28 2.45
N SER A 513 -16.30 27.25 1.13
CA SER A 513 -16.83 26.20 0.24
C SER A 513 -16.11 24.85 0.41
N SER A 514 -14.87 24.87 0.89
CA SER A 514 -13.99 23.69 0.86
C SER A 514 -13.65 23.14 2.24
N CYS A 515 -13.94 23.87 3.32
CA CYS A 515 -13.58 23.48 4.68
C CYS A 515 -14.62 23.94 5.70
N ASP A 516 -15.33 23.00 6.33
CA ASP A 516 -16.35 23.27 7.35
C ASP A 516 -15.78 24.03 8.56
N TRP A 517 -14.53 23.75 8.94
CA TRP A 517 -13.88 24.46 10.03
C TRP A 517 -13.71 25.95 9.71
N MET A 518 -13.28 26.28 8.48
CA MET A 518 -13.14 27.66 8.03
C MET A 518 -14.51 28.31 7.77
N ALA A 519 -15.48 27.53 7.27
CA ALA A 519 -16.87 27.97 7.16
C ALA A 519 -17.44 28.39 8.52
N ALA A 520 -17.22 27.59 9.57
CA ALA A 520 -17.64 27.94 10.92
C ALA A 520 -16.95 29.20 11.45
N MET A 521 -15.66 29.37 11.14
CA MET A 521 -14.87 30.56 11.53
C MET A 521 -15.38 31.85 10.86
N PHE A 522 -15.64 31.80 9.55
CA PHE A 522 -15.99 33.00 8.78
C PHE A 522 -17.49 33.29 8.70
N ARG A 523 -18.35 32.48 9.35
CA ARG A 523 -19.80 32.69 9.39
C ARG A 523 -20.28 33.34 10.68
N GLY A 524 -21.44 33.98 10.60
CA GLY A 524 -22.21 34.43 11.76
C GLY A 524 -21.61 35.66 12.45
N SER A 525 -21.61 35.65 13.78
CA SER A 525 -21.22 36.80 14.60
C SER A 525 -19.82 36.66 15.21
N PHE A 526 -19.00 35.72 14.71
CA PHE A 526 -17.62 35.56 15.16
C PHE A 526 -16.74 36.72 14.68
N MET A 527 -15.73 37.09 15.47
CA MET A 527 -14.84 38.22 15.18
C MET A 527 -14.13 38.03 13.83
N GLU A 528 -13.74 36.79 13.55
CA GLU A 528 -13.03 36.34 12.36
C GLU A 528 -13.80 36.60 11.07
N SER A 529 -15.12 36.70 11.13
CA SER A 529 -15.95 37.04 9.96
C SER A 529 -15.72 38.50 9.51
N TYR A 530 -15.41 39.42 10.44
CA TYR A 530 -15.29 40.86 10.18
C TYR A 530 -13.85 41.36 10.06
N ILE A 531 -12.88 40.67 10.67
CA ILE A 531 -11.47 41.06 10.61
C ILE A 531 -10.81 40.61 9.30
N GLU A 532 -9.76 41.34 8.92
CA GLU A 532 -8.92 41.06 7.74
C GLU A 532 -7.67 40.23 8.10
N GLU A 533 -7.29 40.14 9.37
CA GLU A 533 -6.14 39.36 9.83
C GLU A 533 -6.57 38.30 10.85
N VAL A 534 -6.25 37.03 10.60
CA VAL A 534 -6.55 35.90 11.49
C VAL A 534 -5.25 35.19 11.90
N SER A 535 -5.02 35.01 13.19
CA SER A 535 -3.82 34.33 13.70
C SER A 535 -4.03 32.82 13.82
N ILE A 536 -3.12 32.03 13.23
CA ILE A 536 -3.08 30.57 13.36
C ILE A 536 -1.72 30.17 13.95
N PRO A 537 -1.61 30.08 15.29
CA PRO A 537 -0.34 29.78 15.95
C PRO A 537 0.08 28.32 15.77
N ASN A 538 1.38 28.05 15.89
CA ASN A 538 2.02 26.74 15.71
C ASN A 538 1.81 26.21 14.29
N THR A 539 2.00 27.07 13.30
CA THR A 539 1.81 26.74 11.89
C THR A 539 2.75 27.58 11.04
N SER A 540 3.49 26.91 10.15
CA SER A 540 4.37 27.55 9.18
C SER A 540 3.62 27.96 7.90
N CYS A 541 4.19 28.92 7.19
CA CYS A 541 3.73 29.34 5.86
C CYS A 541 3.72 28.18 4.87
N ALA A 542 4.69 27.27 4.94
CA ALA A 542 4.74 26.09 4.07
C ALA A 542 3.52 25.17 4.29
N CYS A 543 3.19 24.86 5.55
CA CYS A 543 2.04 24.01 5.88
C CYS A 543 0.71 24.68 5.51
N MET A 544 0.52 25.94 5.86
CA MET A 544 -0.70 26.66 5.52
C MET A 544 -0.87 26.82 4.01
N ARG A 545 0.21 27.09 3.26
CA ARG A 545 0.16 27.13 1.79
C ARG A 545 -0.29 25.79 1.21
N ALA A 546 0.25 24.68 1.70
CA ALA A 546 -0.16 23.34 1.26
C ALA A 546 -1.65 23.09 1.54
N VAL A 547 -2.16 23.53 2.70
CA VAL A 547 -3.60 23.48 3.01
C VAL A 547 -4.42 24.33 2.03
N LEU A 548 -4.02 25.57 1.78
CA LEU A 548 -4.75 26.48 0.87
C LEU A 548 -4.78 25.92 -0.56
N GLU A 549 -3.65 25.42 -1.07
CA GLU A 549 -3.61 24.75 -2.37
C GLU A 549 -4.50 23.52 -2.44
N PHE A 550 -4.52 22.72 -1.37
CA PHE A 550 -5.39 21.56 -1.25
C PHE A 550 -6.88 21.97 -1.27
N LEU A 551 -7.28 22.94 -0.45
CA LEU A 551 -8.67 23.41 -0.39
C LEU A 551 -9.15 24.02 -1.71
N TYR A 552 -8.24 24.64 -2.46
CA TYR A 552 -8.57 25.34 -3.70
C TYR A 552 -8.54 24.45 -4.94
N CYS A 553 -7.62 23.47 -4.98
CA CYS A 553 -7.35 22.67 -6.17
C CYS A 553 -7.60 21.17 -5.98
N GLY A 554 -7.87 20.72 -4.75
CA GLY A 554 -8.07 19.30 -4.41
C GLY A 554 -6.79 18.45 -4.50
N VAL A 555 -5.62 19.07 -4.61
CA VAL A 555 -4.33 18.38 -4.77
C VAL A 555 -3.30 18.89 -3.76
N LEU A 556 -2.47 17.97 -3.26
CA LEU A 556 -1.30 18.32 -2.47
C LEU A 556 -0.12 18.61 -3.41
N THR A 557 0.44 19.82 -3.35
CA THR A 557 1.71 20.17 -4.00
C THR A 557 2.80 20.33 -2.93
N PRO A 558 3.66 19.32 -2.71
CA PRO A 558 4.73 19.45 -1.72
C PRO A 558 5.77 20.50 -2.14
N CYS A 559 6.24 21.31 -1.19
CA CYS A 559 7.41 22.17 -1.37
C CYS A 559 8.57 21.66 -0.51
N PRO A 560 9.83 22.04 -0.81
CA PRO A 560 11.00 21.54 -0.08
C PRO A 560 11.02 21.91 1.41
N GLU A 561 10.36 22.99 1.83
CA GLU A 561 10.23 23.38 3.23
C GLU A 561 9.05 22.72 3.96
N LEU A 562 8.30 21.85 3.28
CA LEU A 562 7.12 21.21 3.85
C LEU A 562 7.53 20.02 4.72
N GLU A 563 7.33 20.14 6.02
CA GLU A 563 7.46 19.01 6.95
C GLU A 563 6.15 18.20 6.99
N PRO A 564 6.16 16.91 6.59
CA PRO A 564 4.93 16.12 6.51
C PRO A 564 4.19 15.98 7.83
N MET A 565 4.93 15.89 8.95
CA MET A 565 4.30 15.77 10.27
C MET A 565 3.56 17.04 10.67
N ASP A 566 4.12 18.22 10.44
CA ASP A 566 3.46 19.49 10.74
C ASP A 566 2.19 19.68 9.90
N LEU A 567 2.23 19.27 8.64
CA LEU A 567 1.04 19.28 7.79
C LEU A 567 -0.03 18.29 8.27
N ILE A 568 0.33 17.09 8.73
CA ILE A 568 -0.62 16.14 9.33
C ILE A 568 -1.28 16.74 10.58
N ILE A 569 -0.52 17.44 11.43
CA ILE A 569 -1.05 18.10 12.64
C ILE A 569 -2.09 19.15 12.25
N LEU A 570 -1.73 20.02 11.30
CA LEU A 570 -2.61 21.07 10.81
C LEU A 570 -3.86 20.51 10.13
N ALA A 571 -3.70 19.51 9.25
CA ALA A 571 -4.81 18.88 8.53
C ALA A 571 -5.81 18.21 9.50
N ASN A 572 -5.33 17.54 10.56
CA ASN A 572 -6.20 17.00 11.60
C ASN A 572 -6.93 18.10 12.38
N ARG A 573 -6.25 19.19 12.73
CA ARG A 573 -6.85 20.35 13.42
C ARG A 573 -7.97 20.99 12.60
N LEU A 574 -7.82 21.01 11.27
CA LEU A 574 -8.79 21.54 10.31
C LEU A 574 -9.82 20.50 9.84
N CYS A 575 -9.81 19.28 10.41
CA CYS A 575 -10.70 18.18 10.05
C CYS A 575 -10.64 17.78 8.56
N LEU A 576 -9.43 17.70 7.99
CA LEU A 576 -9.17 17.36 6.58
C LEU A 576 -8.59 15.94 6.42
N PRO A 577 -9.39 14.86 6.57
CA PRO A 577 -8.89 13.48 6.56
C PRO A 577 -8.27 13.05 5.23
N HIS A 578 -8.76 13.59 4.11
CA HIS A 578 -8.21 13.29 2.79
C HIS A 578 -6.80 13.91 2.61
N LEU A 579 -6.58 15.12 3.12
CA LEU A 579 -5.25 15.74 3.15
C LEU A 579 -4.29 14.98 4.07
N VAL A 580 -4.77 14.46 5.21
CA VAL A 580 -3.96 13.58 6.07
C VAL A 580 -3.49 12.36 5.28
N ALA A 581 -4.38 11.66 4.57
CA ALA A 581 -4.01 10.49 3.79
C ALA A 581 -3.00 10.80 2.65
N LEU A 582 -3.19 11.91 1.94
CA LEU A 582 -2.23 12.39 0.92
C LEU A 582 -0.86 12.68 1.54
N THR A 583 -0.84 13.29 2.73
CA THR A 583 0.40 13.64 3.43
C THR A 583 1.11 12.40 3.99
N GLU A 584 0.36 11.42 4.51
CA GLU A 584 0.91 10.12 4.93
C GLU A 584 1.57 9.38 3.76
N GLN A 585 0.93 9.40 2.59
CA GLN A 585 1.51 8.80 1.38
C GLN A 585 2.79 9.53 0.98
N HIS A 586 2.77 10.86 0.95
CA HIS A 586 3.94 11.67 0.62
C HIS A 586 5.12 11.39 1.55
N ALA A 587 4.89 11.35 2.86
CA ALA A 587 5.91 11.05 3.88
C ALA A 587 6.56 9.68 3.66
N VAL A 588 5.75 8.66 3.34
CA VAL A 588 6.26 7.30 3.04
C VAL A 588 7.07 7.29 1.75
N GLU A 589 6.59 7.97 0.70
CA GLU A 589 7.30 8.06 -0.58
C GLU A 589 8.66 8.75 -0.44
N GLU A 590 8.74 9.82 0.35
CA GLU A 590 9.98 10.52 0.63
C GLU A 590 11.00 9.61 1.34
N LEU A 591 10.59 8.93 2.41
CA LEU A 591 11.45 7.97 3.12
C LEU A 591 11.92 6.82 2.22
N LEU A 592 11.04 6.31 1.34
CA LEU A 592 11.40 5.29 0.38
C LEU A 592 12.41 5.81 -0.66
N GLN A 593 12.25 7.02 -1.15
CA GLN A 593 13.20 7.65 -2.08
C GLN A 593 14.58 7.83 -1.43
N LEU A 594 14.63 8.26 -0.17
CA LEU A 594 15.88 8.35 0.60
C LEU A 594 16.54 6.98 0.76
N SER A 595 15.76 5.94 1.07
CA SER A 595 16.25 4.57 1.18
C SER A 595 16.84 4.06 -0.14
N VAL A 596 16.20 4.34 -1.28
CA VAL A 596 16.71 3.98 -2.62
C VAL A 596 18.02 4.69 -2.94
N LYS A 597 18.20 5.92 -2.46
CA LYS A 597 19.47 6.67 -2.58
C LYS A 597 20.57 6.16 -1.62
N GLY A 598 20.28 5.15 -0.78
CA GLY A 598 21.22 4.58 0.18
C GLY A 598 21.37 5.39 1.47
N VAL A 599 20.47 6.35 1.71
CA VAL A 599 20.44 7.12 2.96
C VAL A 599 19.84 6.25 4.07
N ASP A 600 20.44 6.30 5.27
CA ASP A 600 19.90 5.60 6.42
C ASP A 600 18.64 6.30 6.96
N ILE A 601 17.49 5.64 6.83
CA ILE A 601 16.21 6.19 7.26
C ILE A 601 15.77 5.71 8.64
N ASP A 602 16.49 4.76 9.26
CA ASP A 602 16.06 4.09 10.49
C ASP A 602 15.77 5.07 11.64
N GLY A 603 16.57 6.14 11.78
CA GLY A 603 16.36 7.19 12.78
C GLY A 603 15.11 8.05 12.50
N HIS A 604 14.88 8.43 11.24
CA HIS A 604 13.69 9.18 10.82
C HIS A 604 12.41 8.38 11.06
N VAL A 605 12.44 7.09 10.75
CA VAL A 605 11.29 6.18 10.95
C VAL A 605 10.92 6.05 12.42
N LEU A 606 11.92 5.99 13.31
CA LEU A 606 11.69 5.94 14.76
C LEU A 606 11.03 7.23 15.27
N ALA A 607 11.52 8.39 14.84
CA ALA A 607 10.94 9.68 15.20
C ALA A 607 9.50 9.82 14.66
N TYR A 608 9.27 9.41 13.41
CA TYR A 608 7.94 9.46 12.79
C TYR A 608 6.94 8.54 13.49
N LEU A 609 7.36 7.39 14.02
CA LEU A 609 6.43 6.45 14.66
C LEU A 609 5.66 7.08 15.82
N GLU A 610 6.37 7.72 16.76
CA GLU A 610 5.75 8.31 17.95
C GLU A 610 4.84 9.48 17.57
N MET A 611 5.32 10.35 16.67
CA MET A 611 4.55 11.50 16.19
C MET A 611 3.31 11.08 15.40
N ALA A 612 3.44 10.07 14.53
CA ALA A 612 2.34 9.54 13.75
C ALA A 612 1.27 8.89 14.64
N GLN A 613 1.67 8.14 15.67
CA GLN A 613 0.73 7.56 16.64
C GLN A 613 0.02 8.64 17.45
N PHE A 614 0.76 9.64 17.94
CA PHE A 614 0.21 10.74 18.74
C PHE A 614 -0.80 11.60 17.95
N HIS A 615 -0.50 11.89 16.68
CA HIS A 615 -1.37 12.68 15.80
C HIS A 615 -2.31 11.84 14.92
N ASN A 616 -2.53 10.57 15.27
CA ASN A 616 -3.52 9.70 14.61
C ASN A 616 -3.30 9.50 13.08
N ALA A 617 -2.04 9.57 12.62
CA ALA A 617 -1.62 9.16 11.28
C ALA A 617 -1.45 7.64 11.23
N LYS A 618 -2.56 6.94 10.99
CA LYS A 618 -2.67 5.48 11.08
C LYS A 618 -1.88 4.73 10.02
N GLN A 619 -1.84 5.23 8.79
CA GLN A 619 -1.15 4.56 7.69
C GLN A 619 0.36 4.74 7.80
N LEU A 620 0.80 5.94 8.15
CA LEU A 620 2.22 6.24 8.39
C LEU A 620 2.75 5.45 9.58
N SER A 621 2.02 5.42 10.71
CA SER A 621 2.42 4.63 11.88
C SER A 621 2.48 3.13 11.58
N ALA A 622 1.51 2.57 10.85
CA ALA A 622 1.54 1.17 10.42
C ALA A 622 2.76 0.86 9.53
N TRP A 623 3.11 1.79 8.63
CA TRP A 623 4.30 1.67 7.79
C TRP A 623 5.60 1.74 8.61
N CYS A 624 5.71 2.67 9.55
CA CYS A 624 6.87 2.78 10.44
C CYS A 624 7.06 1.51 11.29
N LEU A 625 5.99 1.00 11.90
CA LEU A 625 6.01 -0.27 12.64
C LEU A 625 6.54 -1.41 11.76
N HIS A 626 6.05 -1.50 10.53
CA HIS A 626 6.49 -2.52 9.57
C HIS A 626 7.98 -2.40 9.23
N HIS A 627 8.48 -1.19 8.93
CA HIS A 627 9.90 -0.98 8.61
C HIS A 627 10.80 -1.36 9.79
N ILE A 628 10.45 -0.93 11.00
CA ILE A 628 11.20 -1.25 12.22
C ILE A 628 11.19 -2.77 12.47
N CYS A 629 10.04 -3.43 12.34
CA CYS A 629 9.95 -4.87 12.56
C CYS A 629 10.72 -5.68 11.52
N THR A 630 10.68 -5.28 10.24
CA THR A 630 11.37 -6.00 9.17
C THR A 630 12.88 -5.79 9.15
N ASN A 631 13.37 -4.70 9.74
CA ASN A 631 14.79 -4.39 9.89
C ASN A 631 15.25 -4.42 11.37
N TYR A 632 14.51 -5.13 12.23
CA TYR A 632 14.63 -5.07 13.70
C TYR A 632 16.07 -5.19 14.21
N ASN A 633 16.81 -6.21 13.74
CA ASN A 633 18.19 -6.45 14.18
C ASN A 633 19.14 -5.28 13.84
N SER A 634 18.94 -4.63 12.69
CA SER A 634 19.71 -3.45 12.27
C SER A 634 19.35 -2.25 13.14
N VAL A 635 18.06 -1.98 13.28
CA VAL A 635 17.55 -0.84 14.07
C VAL A 635 17.99 -0.95 15.52
N CYS A 636 17.85 -2.11 16.17
CA CYS A 636 18.30 -2.33 17.55
C CYS A 636 19.82 -2.14 17.72
N ARG A 637 20.62 -2.45 16.69
CA ARG A 637 22.08 -2.28 16.75
C ARG A 637 22.47 -0.81 16.63
N LYS A 638 21.79 -0.04 15.79
CA LYS A 638 22.06 1.38 15.54
C LYS A 638 21.47 2.29 16.62
N PHE A 639 20.23 2.01 17.04
CA PHE A 639 19.42 2.85 17.94
C PHE A 639 18.96 2.10 19.21
N PRO A 640 19.88 1.55 20.02
CA PRO A 640 19.52 0.73 21.19
C PRO A 640 18.85 1.53 22.32
N LYS A 641 19.09 2.85 22.40
CA LYS A 641 18.47 3.72 23.40
C LYS A 641 17.03 4.02 23.01
N ASP A 642 16.81 4.47 21.79
CA ASP A 642 15.49 4.82 21.27
C ASP A 642 14.55 3.61 21.32
N MET A 643 15.02 2.43 20.91
CA MET A 643 14.23 1.19 21.01
C MET A 643 13.79 0.83 22.44
N LYS A 644 14.56 1.24 23.47
CA LYS A 644 14.22 1.00 24.88
C LYS A 644 13.33 2.09 25.48
N THR A 645 13.36 3.29 24.93
CA THR A 645 12.53 4.41 25.40
C THR A 645 11.14 4.42 24.77
N MET A 646 10.96 3.74 23.63
CA MET A 646 9.66 3.52 22.98
C MET A 646 8.62 2.97 23.96
N SER A 647 7.34 3.24 23.70
CA SER A 647 6.23 2.78 24.53
C SER A 647 6.22 1.25 24.75
N PRO A 648 5.73 0.74 25.89
CA PRO A 648 5.63 -0.70 26.15
C PRO A 648 4.83 -1.46 25.08
N GLU A 649 3.82 -0.80 24.51
CA GLU A 649 3.00 -1.32 23.42
C GLU A 649 3.83 -1.52 22.14
N ASN A 650 4.65 -0.52 21.77
CA ASN A 650 5.56 -0.61 20.63
C ASN A 650 6.62 -1.68 20.84
N GLN A 651 7.23 -1.76 22.04
CA GLN A 651 8.21 -2.81 22.35
C GLN A 651 7.61 -4.22 22.18
N THR A 652 6.41 -4.44 22.72
CA THR A 652 5.69 -5.71 22.57
C THR A 652 5.35 -5.99 21.11
N HIS A 653 4.96 -4.96 20.35
CA HIS A 653 4.69 -5.08 18.91
C HIS A 653 5.93 -5.50 18.13
N PHE A 654 7.08 -4.86 18.40
CA PHE A 654 8.33 -5.18 17.74
C PHE A 654 8.79 -6.61 18.03
N GLU A 655 8.74 -7.04 19.28
CA GLU A 655 9.10 -8.41 19.66
C GLU A 655 8.20 -9.46 19.00
N LYS A 656 6.91 -9.15 18.84
CA LYS A 656 5.94 -10.05 18.23
C LYS A 656 6.06 -10.13 16.71
N HIS A 657 6.33 -9.02 16.03
CA HIS A 657 6.30 -8.93 14.56
C HIS A 657 7.68 -8.82 13.90
N ARG A 658 8.77 -8.85 14.68
CA ARG A 658 10.15 -8.83 14.16
C ARG A 658 10.42 -9.91 13.13
N TRP A 659 11.22 -9.52 12.15
CA TRP A 659 11.79 -10.40 11.14
C TRP A 659 13.32 -10.27 11.13
N PRO A 660 14.08 -11.38 11.10
CA PRO A 660 13.61 -12.76 11.23
C PRO A 660 13.01 -13.09 12.62
N PRO A 661 12.05 -14.04 12.70
CA PRO A 661 11.47 -14.46 13.98
C PRO A 661 12.48 -15.08 14.95
N VAL A 662 12.24 -14.96 16.26
CA VAL A 662 13.12 -15.50 17.32
C VAL A 662 13.39 -16.99 17.15
N TRP A 663 12.34 -17.77 16.87
CA TRP A 663 12.45 -19.22 16.71
C TRP A 663 13.35 -19.61 15.53
N PHE A 664 13.37 -18.80 14.46
CA PHE A 664 14.24 -19.04 13.31
C PHE A 664 15.70 -18.84 13.69
N LEU A 665 16.03 -17.75 14.39
CA LEU A 665 17.40 -17.48 14.83
C LEU A 665 17.95 -18.59 15.76
N LYS A 666 17.09 -19.12 16.64
CA LYS A 666 17.46 -20.26 17.49
C LYS A 666 17.75 -21.53 16.67
N GLU A 667 16.91 -21.81 15.68
CA GLU A 667 17.10 -22.97 14.80
C GLU A 667 18.30 -22.83 13.88
N GLU A 668 18.60 -21.62 13.39
CA GLU A 668 19.79 -21.33 12.59
C GLU A 668 21.08 -21.55 13.38
N ASP A 669 21.16 -21.01 14.59
CA ASP A 669 22.29 -21.26 15.49
C ASP A 669 22.44 -22.76 15.79
N ARG A 670 21.34 -23.46 16.06
CA ARG A 670 21.35 -24.93 16.26
C ARG A 670 21.86 -25.66 15.02
N TYR A 671 21.35 -25.34 13.83
CA TYR A 671 21.76 -25.95 12.57
C TYR A 671 23.26 -25.78 12.32
N LEU A 672 23.77 -24.56 12.47
CA LEU A 672 25.19 -24.25 12.29
C LEU A 672 26.09 -25.01 13.28
N ARG A 673 25.64 -25.16 14.54
CA ARG A 673 26.35 -25.98 15.54
C ARG A 673 26.38 -27.46 15.13
N SER A 674 25.23 -28.02 14.75
CA SER A 674 25.14 -29.42 14.31
C SER A 674 25.93 -29.70 13.03
N GLN A 675 26.01 -28.73 12.11
CA GLN A 675 26.82 -28.85 10.90
C GLN A 675 28.31 -28.97 11.25
N LYS A 676 28.82 -28.07 12.11
CA LYS A 676 30.20 -28.10 12.59
C LYS A 676 30.52 -29.40 13.34
N GLU A 677 29.57 -29.93 14.11
CA GLU A 677 29.72 -31.20 14.82
C GLU A 677 29.87 -32.38 13.84
N ARG A 678 29.02 -32.45 12.81
CA ARG A 678 29.13 -33.50 11.77
C ARG A 678 30.43 -33.41 10.99
N GLU A 679 30.86 -32.22 10.61
CA GLU A 679 32.12 -32.01 9.91
C GLU A 679 33.31 -32.53 10.72
N ARG A 680 33.31 -32.30 12.05
CA ARG A 680 34.31 -32.85 12.97
C ARG A 680 34.26 -34.38 13.04
N GLU A 681 33.07 -34.98 13.14
CA GLU A 681 32.91 -36.44 13.15
C GLU A 681 33.43 -37.09 11.86
N GLU A 682 33.11 -36.49 10.71
CA GLU A 682 33.59 -36.95 9.41
C GLU A 682 35.12 -36.83 9.29
N GLU A 683 35.70 -35.74 9.78
CA GLU A 683 37.15 -35.56 9.81
C GLU A 683 37.85 -36.62 10.67
N ILE A 684 37.26 -36.96 11.84
CA ILE A 684 37.76 -38.04 12.71
C ILE A 684 37.69 -39.38 11.99
N LEU A 685 36.56 -39.69 11.33
CA LEU A 685 36.39 -40.93 10.56
C LEU A 685 37.40 -41.02 9.41
N ARG A 686 37.63 -39.92 8.67
CA ARG A 686 38.65 -39.85 7.61
C ARG A 686 40.05 -40.13 8.15
N LYS A 687 40.41 -39.54 9.31
CA LYS A 687 41.70 -39.78 10.00
C LYS A 687 41.86 -41.23 10.49
N GLN A 688 40.78 -41.88 10.92
CA GLN A 688 40.82 -43.30 11.32
C GLN A 688 40.97 -44.24 10.12
N HIS A 689 40.32 -43.93 9.00
CA HIS A 689 40.42 -44.70 7.76
C HIS A 689 41.83 -44.63 7.13
N THR A 690 42.47 -43.46 7.13
CA THR A 690 43.87 -43.32 6.65
C THR A 690 44.88 -44.08 7.51
N LYS A 691 44.68 -44.14 8.84
CA LYS A 691 45.54 -44.94 9.74
C LYS A 691 45.41 -46.46 9.51
N ARG A 692 44.21 -46.99 9.21
CA ARG A 692 44.01 -48.43 8.94
C ARG A 692 44.61 -48.89 7.61
N GLY A 693 44.75 -47.99 6.63
CA GLY A 693 45.39 -48.30 5.34
C GLY A 693 46.89 -48.59 5.42
N TRP A 694 47.57 -48.11 6.48
CA TRP A 694 49.02 -48.27 6.65
C TRP A 694 49.40 -49.54 7.43
N CYS A 695 48.45 -50.23 8.07
CA CYS A 695 48.73 -51.44 8.86
C CYS A 695 48.86 -52.72 8.03
N PHE A 696 48.60 -52.70 6.72
CA PHE A 696 48.72 -53.87 5.83
C PHE A 696 50.09 -54.04 5.16
N TRP A 697 51.06 -53.13 5.43
CA TRP A 697 52.44 -53.23 4.94
C TRP A 697 53.43 -53.38 6.09
N ARG A 698 53.36 -54.48 6.84
CA ARG A 698 54.50 -55.00 7.61
C ARG A 698 54.54 -56.52 7.44
N HIS A 699 55.35 -56.98 6.49
CA HIS A 699 55.79 -58.38 6.44
C HIS A 699 56.63 -58.68 7.70
N PRO A 700 56.46 -59.86 8.34
CA PRO A 700 57.41 -60.34 9.32
C PRO A 700 58.61 -60.93 8.57
N SER A 701 59.74 -60.22 8.55
CA SER A 701 61.01 -60.80 8.09
C SER A 701 61.53 -61.76 9.16
N SER A 702 61.36 -63.06 8.91
CA SER A 702 62.12 -64.11 9.58
C SER A 702 63.55 -64.14 9.02
N SER A 703 64.55 -63.98 9.86
CA SER A 703 65.91 -64.45 9.55
C SER A 703 66.61 -64.81 10.86
N ALA A 704 66.67 -66.11 11.13
CA ALA A 704 67.61 -66.71 12.07
C ALA A 704 69.05 -66.64 11.49
N PRO A 705 70.09 -66.74 12.33
CA PRO A 705 71.46 -66.40 11.98
C PRO A 705 72.25 -67.61 11.42
N HIS A 706 73.26 -67.37 10.58
CA HIS A 706 74.63 -67.92 10.70
C HIS A 706 75.47 -67.77 9.41
N ILE A 707 76.74 -67.38 9.62
CA ILE A 707 78.02 -67.90 9.05
C ILE A 707 78.08 -67.95 7.50
N SER A 708 78.99 -67.25 6.81
CA SER A 708 80.43 -67.04 6.99
C SER A 708 80.86 -65.78 6.24
#